data_AF-A0A7C3XPL7-F1
#
_entry.id   AF-A0A7C3XPL7-F1
#
_cell.length_a   1.000
_cell.length_b   1.000
_cell.length_c   1.000
_cell.angle_alpha   90.00
_cell.angle_beta   90.00
_cell.angle_gamma   90.00
#
_symmetry.space_group_name_H-M   'P 1'
#
loop_
_entity.id
_entity.type
_entity.pdbx_description
1 polymer ?
#
loop_
_entity_poly.entity_id
_entity_poly.type
_entity_poly.pdbx_seq_one_letter_code
_entity_poly.pdbx_strand_id
1 'polypeptide(L)'
;MRPDAEPDGQPTVWADGDDLNPPGGFDDEDGVAMPAVMVQGVFTTIEFTVNTAGLGGAWVDGWLDLDGSGSWEEPAERIVGGLYADGTHNVTVMIPVGGALGLTYARFRINSQSPQGVGGLAPDGEVEDYAVWVEEPPPSVKWEQPPEPTAPPDTYYGWNEQSVYGQWQIAADDWVCTTTDPVTDITWWGSFIGWLSADLPPDIPSAFHLAIWTDVPADPGDPMGFSHPGQVIWDMYCSAYDVEYFGWDYDPRMPAKDQPMGRWDGGFRFHQSLLPDEWFYQPGEDSILWLSIAAIYPPDMQVEHPFGWKTVLRDPASPAPDGAVRIWDPVVPTIGSVFIDGRPIWGPDGQWDLAFELTSDSQQPVWLQPANPQLPGIHDHDYLDTLGIRHTITVADQWLSSGAIVTDIHWWGNYETDMAGGEMRGAGIDHFRLSIHEDAGGMPGALLWWANVPFAVAGEGFTGMINNEGSRIYRYTYDLPAPFIETSNEIYWLDISAISNNPAAPAIWRWQEHQRSPQPIIYPAAQSLDDGPWQPIVWSGDPPRFTDMAFAIGSSGEEIIKWQQPPHPFELTEAYRGWDEYSVYGQHQIVADDWICLDDQPVTGIRWWGSFQGWSEVWAPWPSPTAFVITIWSDVPQGPGEPFSHPAQVLWQVLCRDFTYQPAGWEFDPRRPLAPPETVFLFEQRFSRKEWFWQEPGHNIYWISIAALYEDAGGEPVQYPWGWLTRPRMFNDDAVRIFDPTAPVPGSSFVAGEPIWWPTPEESWDMAFQLLTPSPLDIVIDGTDGADGWYVRMWGPSIEVYAGVPYAPRPPASPPAWSIPYWTVNTLTFNGYLGDDVLTVDFSNGSPIPVGGMTFDGGDDADRLAIVGTSAFDDLAVNSLGVAHNGSLIALTDVEATTLDTLTGQNSIYLNTLDVLNAFVEVAPGGKVLRTNGLTLGIAAVFDLNDCDLIIQATAATRDAVMSAVDGWIASARNFPGPGMWLGPGITSSAARANPLLTGLASIINDDGTGATVIDPFNGETVDVNCVLVKYTYNGDADLNGIIDADDYFRIDQGFLNNWARYRNGDFNYNPPIDADDYFLIDWAFLNQGPPLKGATMMPPGAPPRPAASPLAGLFGTKPISVLD
;
A
#
# COMPACT_ATOMS: atom_id res chain seq x y z
N MET A 1 -9.66 16.09 29.24
CA MET A 1 -11.12 16.20 29.08
C MET A 1 -11.87 16.14 30.41
N ARG A 2 -11.93 17.29 31.09
CA ARG A 2 -12.92 17.53 32.16
C ARG A 2 -14.19 18.05 31.49
N PRO A 3 -15.37 17.45 31.71
CA PRO A 3 -16.57 17.87 31.00
C PRO A 3 -16.98 19.30 31.37
N ASP A 4 -17.12 20.15 30.36
CA ASP A 4 -17.95 21.35 30.40
C ASP A 4 -19.04 21.25 29.30
N ALA A 5 -19.85 22.29 29.05
CA ALA A 5 -21.06 22.14 28.23
C ALA A 5 -21.18 23.24 27.17
N GLU A 6 -20.54 23.00 26.04
CA GLU A 6 -20.50 23.84 24.84
C GLU A 6 -21.70 23.54 23.90
N PRO A 7 -22.55 24.52 23.53
CA PRO A 7 -23.76 24.28 22.73
C PRO A 7 -23.51 23.90 21.25
N ASP A 8 -22.35 24.22 20.67
CA ASP A 8 -21.82 23.81 19.35
C ASP A 8 -20.41 24.43 19.14
N GLY A 9 -19.72 24.11 18.05
CA GLY A 9 -18.44 24.76 17.69
C GLY A 9 -18.57 26.27 17.45
N GLN A 10 -17.59 27.04 17.93
CA GLN A 10 -17.55 28.52 17.88
C GLN A 10 -16.49 28.97 16.86
N PRO A 11 -16.76 28.91 15.54
CA PRO A 11 -15.71 29.09 14.54
C PRO A 11 -15.11 30.49 14.57
N THR A 12 -13.80 30.55 14.79
CA THR A 12 -12.95 31.72 14.54
C THR A 12 -11.84 31.35 13.56
N VAL A 13 -11.13 32.36 13.03
CA VAL A 13 -10.02 32.10 12.09
C VAL A 13 -8.87 31.32 12.72
N TRP A 14 -8.75 31.35 14.05
CA TRP A 14 -7.69 30.70 14.81
C TRP A 14 -8.17 29.46 15.57
N ALA A 15 -9.44 29.06 15.40
CA ALA A 15 -10.07 27.99 16.17
C ALA A 15 -9.93 28.20 17.70
N ASP A 16 -10.20 29.43 18.17
CA ASP A 16 -10.07 29.88 19.58
C ASP A 16 -11.40 30.36 20.19
N GLY A 17 -12.53 29.99 19.56
CA GLY A 17 -13.83 30.56 19.92
C GLY A 17 -14.54 29.84 21.06
N ASP A 18 -14.28 28.54 21.20
CA ASP A 18 -14.63 27.64 22.29
C ASP A 18 -13.98 28.11 23.61
N ASP A 19 -12.74 28.61 23.55
CA ASP A 19 -11.99 29.19 24.70
C ASP A 19 -12.69 30.41 25.35
N LEU A 20 -13.62 31.04 24.64
CA LEU A 20 -14.26 32.29 25.04
C LEU A 20 -15.64 32.10 25.67
N ASN A 21 -16.10 30.86 25.84
CA ASN A 21 -17.45 30.54 26.31
C ASN A 21 -17.47 29.53 27.48
N PRO A 22 -17.69 29.97 28.73
CA PRO A 22 -18.12 31.31 29.12
C PRO A 22 -16.96 32.32 29.12
N PRO A 23 -17.26 33.62 28.93
CA PRO A 23 -16.23 34.66 28.91
C PRO A 23 -15.36 34.67 30.19
N GLY A 24 -14.09 34.30 30.04
CA GLY A 24 -13.13 34.17 31.14
C GLY A 24 -12.97 32.75 31.71
N GLY A 25 -13.30 31.72 30.94
CA GLY A 25 -12.84 30.34 31.15
C GLY A 25 -11.31 30.25 31.20
N PHE A 26 -10.80 29.17 31.80
CA PHE A 26 -9.40 28.80 31.66
C PHE A 26 -9.31 27.97 30.39
N ASP A 27 -8.29 28.22 29.56
CA ASP A 27 -7.77 27.27 28.56
C ASP A 27 -7.76 25.86 29.17
N ASP A 28 -8.53 24.98 28.56
CA ASP A 28 -8.82 23.62 29.00
C ASP A 28 -8.62 22.57 27.91
N GLU A 29 -7.92 22.91 26.82
CA GLU A 29 -7.40 22.08 25.74
C GLU A 29 -6.35 21.06 26.24
N ASP A 30 -6.75 20.26 27.23
CA ASP A 30 -5.97 19.24 27.91
C ASP A 30 -6.29 17.83 27.39
N GLY A 31 -7.09 17.76 26.31
CA GLY A 31 -7.63 16.56 25.70
C GLY A 31 -6.87 16.05 24.48
N VAL A 32 -6.51 16.91 23.52
CA VAL A 32 -5.86 16.52 22.24
C VAL A 32 -4.55 17.30 22.02
N ALA A 33 -3.49 16.60 21.62
CA ALA A 33 -2.20 17.19 21.28
C ALA A 33 -2.02 17.25 19.76
N MET A 34 -2.15 18.47 19.20
CA MET A 34 -1.98 18.71 17.77
C MET A 34 -0.53 19.02 17.37
N PRO A 35 -0.03 18.42 16.27
CA PRO A 35 1.25 18.77 15.66
C PRO A 35 1.26 20.22 15.13
N ALA A 36 2.41 20.89 15.26
CA ALA A 36 2.56 22.29 14.83
C ALA A 36 2.58 22.45 13.29
N VAL A 37 3.04 21.43 12.57
CA VAL A 37 3.09 21.36 11.11
C VAL A 37 2.83 19.90 10.71
N MET A 38 2.04 19.69 9.67
CA MET A 38 1.82 18.41 9.01
C MET A 38 2.37 18.47 7.59
N VAL A 39 2.89 17.37 7.05
CA VAL A 39 3.53 17.33 5.74
C VAL A 39 2.76 16.41 4.82
N GLN A 40 2.46 16.84 3.60
CA GLN A 40 1.80 15.99 2.59
C GLN A 40 2.62 14.72 2.32
N GLY A 41 1.92 13.62 2.11
CA GLY A 41 2.52 12.29 1.97
C GLY A 41 3.02 11.67 3.27
N VAL A 42 3.02 12.41 4.39
CA VAL A 42 3.55 11.93 5.68
C VAL A 42 2.41 11.57 6.64
N PHE A 43 2.53 10.40 7.28
CA PHE A 43 1.66 10.04 8.39
C PHE A 43 1.92 10.92 9.61
N THR A 44 0.87 11.54 10.09
CA THR A 44 0.88 12.40 11.26
C THR A 44 0.11 11.72 12.39
N THR A 45 0.73 11.60 13.57
CA THR A 45 0.07 11.05 14.75
C THR A 45 -0.48 12.17 15.62
N ILE A 46 -1.77 12.11 15.93
CA ILE A 46 -2.48 12.99 16.85
C ILE A 46 -2.80 12.18 18.11
N GLU A 47 -2.35 12.67 19.26
CA GLU A 47 -2.60 12.05 20.56
C GLU A 47 -3.84 12.67 21.20
N PHE A 48 -4.72 11.86 21.79
CA PHE A 48 -5.87 12.33 22.56
C PHE A 48 -6.09 11.51 23.84
N THR A 49 -6.59 12.15 24.90
CA THR A 49 -6.74 11.57 26.23
C THR A 49 -8.20 11.50 26.66
N VAL A 50 -8.68 10.28 26.91
CA VAL A 50 -10.03 10.00 27.44
C VAL A 50 -9.97 9.83 28.95
N ASN A 51 -10.77 10.63 29.68
CA ASN A 51 -10.86 10.54 31.13
C ASN A 51 -12.30 10.67 31.63
N THR A 52 -12.98 9.54 31.81
CA THR A 52 -14.36 9.49 32.31
C THR A 52 -14.47 9.37 33.84
N ALA A 53 -13.38 9.66 34.56
CA ALA A 53 -13.31 9.56 36.03
C ALA A 53 -13.77 8.18 36.57
N GLY A 54 -13.49 7.09 35.83
CA GLY A 54 -13.76 5.72 36.26
C GLY A 54 -15.09 5.12 35.78
N LEU A 55 -15.71 5.70 34.75
CA LEU A 55 -16.88 5.12 34.06
C LEU A 55 -16.50 4.11 32.97
N GLY A 56 -15.22 4.01 32.60
CA GLY A 56 -14.67 2.95 31.77
C GLY A 56 -14.51 3.29 30.28
N GLY A 57 -14.84 4.52 29.86
CA GLY A 57 -14.61 5.01 28.49
C GLY A 57 -15.65 6.02 27.99
N ALA A 58 -15.35 6.70 26.89
CA ALA A 58 -16.19 7.69 26.21
C ALA A 58 -16.14 7.51 24.68
N TRP A 59 -17.18 7.98 23.99
CA TRP A 59 -17.18 8.09 22.54
C TRP A 59 -16.31 9.26 22.12
N VAL A 60 -15.41 9.04 21.15
CA VAL A 60 -14.55 10.06 20.54
C VAL A 60 -14.78 10.05 19.04
N ASP A 61 -15.05 11.22 18.48
CA ASP A 61 -15.19 11.46 17.04
C ASP A 61 -14.30 12.65 16.66
N GLY A 62 -13.56 12.56 15.55
CA GLY A 62 -12.68 13.64 15.12
C GLY A 62 -12.51 13.72 13.61
N TRP A 63 -12.32 14.94 13.12
CA TRP A 63 -12.24 15.30 11.71
C TRP A 63 -11.05 16.20 11.43
N LEU A 64 -10.52 16.12 10.21
CA LEU A 64 -9.48 16.99 9.67
C LEU A 64 -9.90 17.40 8.25
N ASP A 65 -9.92 18.70 7.97
CA ASP A 65 -10.22 19.25 6.64
C ASP A 65 -9.01 19.02 5.71
N LEU A 66 -9.00 17.83 5.10
CA LEU A 66 -7.86 17.32 4.32
C LEU A 66 -7.78 17.96 2.93
N ASP A 67 -8.88 18.50 2.41
CA ASP A 67 -8.95 19.11 1.08
C ASP A 67 -8.99 20.65 1.10
N GLY A 68 -9.08 21.25 2.30
CA GLY A 68 -9.07 22.70 2.51
C GLY A 68 -10.39 23.36 2.11
N SER A 69 -11.47 22.58 2.05
CA SER A 69 -12.80 23.04 1.64
C SER A 69 -13.51 23.89 2.69
N GLY A 70 -13.04 23.86 3.95
CA GLY A 70 -13.72 24.45 5.10
C GLY A 70 -14.98 23.67 5.50
N SER A 71 -15.08 22.41 5.11
CA SER A 71 -16.18 21.47 5.36
C SER A 71 -15.63 20.16 5.96
N TRP A 72 -16.51 19.33 6.51
CA TRP A 72 -16.18 18.00 7.06
C TRP A 72 -17.18 16.93 6.59
N GLU A 73 -17.79 17.15 5.43
CA GLU A 73 -18.89 16.31 4.91
C GLU A 73 -18.35 15.10 4.14
N GLU A 74 -17.06 15.08 3.79
CA GLU A 74 -16.45 13.97 3.07
C GLU A 74 -16.11 12.83 4.04
N PRO A 75 -16.45 11.56 3.73
CA PRO A 75 -16.17 10.43 4.61
C PRO A 75 -14.68 10.28 4.98
N ALA A 76 -13.78 10.68 4.07
CA ALA A 76 -12.33 10.62 4.27
C ALA A 76 -11.80 11.63 5.30
N GLU A 77 -12.57 12.67 5.63
CA GLU A 77 -12.16 13.71 6.59
C GLU A 77 -12.38 13.29 8.04
N ARG A 78 -13.12 12.20 8.28
CA ARG A 78 -13.30 11.65 9.63
C ARG A 78 -12.13 10.76 10.00
N ILE A 79 -11.20 11.31 10.76
CA ILE A 79 -9.95 10.65 11.16
C ILE A 79 -10.11 9.70 12.35
N VAL A 80 -11.10 9.93 13.23
CA VAL A 80 -11.37 9.04 14.38
C VAL A 80 -12.87 8.95 14.69
N GLY A 81 -13.33 7.79 15.15
CA GLY A 81 -14.72 7.55 15.50
C GLY A 81 -14.93 6.23 16.24
N GLY A 82 -15.27 6.26 17.53
CA GLY A 82 -15.46 5.04 18.30
C GLY A 82 -15.58 5.23 19.80
N LEU A 83 -15.81 4.13 20.53
CA LEU A 83 -15.80 4.11 21.99
C LEU A 83 -14.38 3.78 22.48
N TYR A 84 -13.76 4.69 23.21
CA TYR A 84 -12.40 4.58 23.74
C TYR A 84 -12.43 4.44 25.26
N ALA A 85 -11.59 3.56 25.81
CA ALA A 85 -11.44 3.39 27.25
C ALA A 85 -10.72 4.59 27.89
N ASP A 86 -10.79 4.73 29.22
CA ASP A 86 -9.98 5.74 29.93
C ASP A 86 -8.48 5.51 29.68
N GLY A 87 -7.77 6.53 29.22
CA GLY A 87 -6.36 6.47 28.83
C GLY A 87 -6.00 7.42 27.69
N THR A 88 -4.71 7.46 27.35
CA THR A 88 -4.18 8.19 26.19
C THR A 88 -4.18 7.27 24.97
N HIS A 89 -4.66 7.78 23.85
CA HIS A 89 -4.83 7.07 22.59
C HIS A 89 -4.22 7.89 21.46
N ASN A 90 -3.87 7.20 20.37
CA ASN A 90 -3.32 7.84 19.18
C ASN A 90 -4.22 7.55 18.00
N VAL A 91 -4.40 8.54 17.15
CA VAL A 91 -4.91 8.38 15.78
C VAL A 91 -3.80 8.80 14.82
N THR A 92 -3.52 7.95 13.84
CA THR A 92 -2.55 8.25 12.78
C THR A 92 -3.32 8.55 11.51
N VAL A 93 -3.08 9.73 10.94
CA VAL A 93 -3.71 10.21 9.71
C VAL A 93 -2.65 10.43 8.64
N MET A 94 -2.87 9.93 7.43
CA MET A 94 -2.06 10.29 6.27
C MET A 94 -2.53 11.64 5.74
N ILE A 95 -1.61 12.58 5.54
CA ILE A 95 -1.94 13.82 4.83
C ILE A 95 -1.82 13.53 3.33
N PRO A 96 -2.91 13.56 2.56
CA PRO A 96 -2.89 13.15 1.16
C PRO A 96 -2.03 14.11 0.33
N VAL A 97 -1.23 13.54 -0.58
CA VAL A 97 -0.54 14.32 -1.61
C VAL A 97 -1.59 14.98 -2.50
N GLY A 98 -1.52 16.30 -2.65
CA GLY A 98 -2.55 17.09 -3.34
C GLY A 98 -3.75 17.52 -2.47
N GLY A 99 -3.69 17.31 -1.14
CA GLY A 99 -4.63 17.87 -0.17
C GLY A 99 -4.43 19.36 0.11
N ALA A 100 -5.01 19.86 1.20
CA ALA A 100 -4.87 21.24 1.65
C ALA A 100 -3.39 21.63 1.82
N LEU A 101 -3.02 22.84 1.38
CA LEU A 101 -1.73 23.46 1.65
C LEU A 101 -1.92 24.78 2.41
N GLY A 102 -1.07 25.02 3.40
CA GLY A 102 -1.21 26.15 4.32
C GLY A 102 -2.17 25.85 5.47
N LEU A 103 -2.92 26.86 5.91
CA LEU A 103 -3.79 26.77 7.09
C LEU A 103 -5.07 25.97 6.80
N THR A 104 -5.32 24.92 7.58
CA THR A 104 -6.56 24.12 7.60
C THR A 104 -7.04 23.88 9.06
N TYR A 105 -8.11 23.10 9.25
CA TYR A 105 -8.79 22.94 10.55
C TYR A 105 -9.09 21.48 10.90
N ALA A 106 -9.04 21.18 12.20
CA ALA A 106 -9.46 19.90 12.78
C ALA A 106 -10.47 20.10 13.90
N ARG A 107 -11.30 19.08 14.16
CA ARG A 107 -12.29 19.06 15.25
C ARG A 107 -12.28 17.73 15.97
N PHE A 108 -12.32 17.76 17.30
CA PHE A 108 -12.50 16.58 18.15
C PHE A 108 -13.72 16.74 19.04
N ARG A 109 -14.43 15.63 19.27
CA ARG A 109 -15.65 15.59 20.08
C ARG A 109 -15.63 14.36 20.97
N ILE A 110 -15.91 14.55 22.26
CA ILE A 110 -16.04 13.45 23.23
C ILE A 110 -17.41 13.48 23.92
N ASN A 111 -18.01 12.33 24.24
CA ASN A 111 -19.23 12.25 25.06
C ASN A 111 -19.46 10.85 25.66
N SER A 112 -20.39 10.72 26.62
CA SER A 112 -20.63 9.44 27.31
C SER A 112 -21.71 8.53 26.70
N GLN A 113 -22.45 8.97 25.67
CA GLN A 113 -23.74 8.34 25.28
C GLN A 113 -23.78 7.73 23.88
N SER A 114 -23.23 8.37 22.84
CA SER A 114 -23.27 7.86 21.46
C SER A 114 -22.31 8.61 20.51
N PRO A 115 -21.97 8.05 19.33
CA PRO A 115 -21.31 8.82 18.27
C PRO A 115 -22.08 10.11 17.95
N GLN A 116 -21.36 11.19 17.67
CA GLN A 116 -21.94 12.47 17.25
C GLN A 116 -21.46 12.84 15.83
N GLY A 117 -22.28 13.59 15.10
CA GLY A 117 -21.86 14.18 13.82
C GLY A 117 -20.97 15.41 14.03
N VAL A 118 -20.57 16.06 12.92
CA VAL A 118 -19.68 17.23 12.91
C VAL A 118 -20.19 18.44 13.70
N GLY A 119 -21.52 18.54 13.93
CA GLY A 119 -22.16 19.64 14.67
C GLY A 119 -23.13 19.19 15.78
N GLY A 120 -23.53 20.13 16.64
CA GLY A 120 -24.50 19.93 17.73
C GLY A 120 -23.89 19.94 19.13
N LEU A 121 -24.72 19.84 20.17
CA LEU A 121 -24.29 19.86 21.59
C LEU A 121 -23.68 18.52 22.02
N ALA A 122 -22.51 18.55 22.67
CA ALA A 122 -21.97 17.44 23.47
C ALA A 122 -22.54 17.52 24.91
N PRO A 123 -23.55 16.71 25.31
CA PRO A 123 -24.32 16.99 26.54
C PRO A 123 -23.57 16.74 27.87
N ASP A 124 -22.52 15.94 27.83
CA ASP A 124 -21.72 15.51 28.98
C ASP A 124 -20.24 15.27 28.61
N GLY A 125 -19.78 15.90 27.54
CA GLY A 125 -18.40 15.87 27.07
C GLY A 125 -18.03 17.17 26.37
N GLU A 126 -17.02 17.16 25.51
CA GLU A 126 -16.24 18.32 25.09
C GLU A 126 -16.14 18.39 23.56
N VAL A 127 -15.99 19.58 23.00
CA VAL A 127 -15.74 19.85 21.57
C VAL A 127 -14.51 20.75 21.51
N GLU A 128 -13.46 20.29 20.83
CA GLU A 128 -12.19 21.03 20.66
C GLU A 128 -11.95 21.30 19.17
N ASP A 129 -11.72 22.56 18.78
CA ASP A 129 -11.33 22.97 17.43
C ASP A 129 -9.82 23.30 17.36
N TYR A 130 -9.16 22.98 16.24
CA TYR A 130 -7.72 23.25 16.05
C TYR A 130 -7.42 23.86 14.70
N ALA A 131 -6.50 24.83 14.68
CA ALA A 131 -5.86 25.34 13.47
C ALA A 131 -4.56 24.57 13.18
N VAL A 132 -4.42 24.04 11.98
CA VAL A 132 -3.32 23.17 11.57
C VAL A 132 -2.64 23.73 10.31
N TRP A 133 -1.31 23.63 10.23
CA TRP A 133 -0.56 24.06 9.05
C TRP A 133 -0.05 22.85 8.26
N VAL A 134 -0.32 22.79 6.96
CA VAL A 134 0.13 21.73 6.04
C VAL A 134 1.15 22.26 5.04
N GLU A 135 2.25 21.53 4.84
CA GLU A 135 3.30 21.83 3.85
C GLU A 135 3.65 20.64 2.93
N GLU A 136 4.34 20.89 1.82
CA GLU A 136 4.88 19.85 0.93
C GLU A 136 6.26 19.37 1.43
N PRO A 137 6.68 18.12 1.13
CA PRO A 137 8.05 17.68 1.38
C PRO A 137 9.05 18.48 0.52
N PRO A 138 10.25 18.80 1.04
CA PRO A 138 11.23 19.59 0.30
C PRO A 138 11.83 18.78 -0.88
N PRO A 139 11.91 19.37 -2.10
CA PRO A 139 12.47 18.69 -3.27
C PRO A 139 14.01 18.58 -3.20
N SER A 140 14.60 17.65 -3.97
CA SER A 140 16.06 17.50 -4.07
C SER A 140 16.65 18.49 -5.07
N VAL A 141 17.67 19.26 -4.67
CA VAL A 141 18.27 20.32 -5.52
C VAL A 141 19.30 19.75 -6.48
N LYS A 142 19.08 19.89 -7.79
CA LYS A 142 20.03 19.49 -8.84
C LYS A 142 21.00 20.60 -9.21
N TRP A 143 20.50 21.83 -9.25
CA TRP A 143 21.27 23.02 -9.53
C TRP A 143 20.62 24.22 -8.87
N GLU A 144 21.39 25.03 -8.17
CA GLU A 144 20.92 26.28 -7.59
C GLU A 144 21.85 27.43 -7.98
N GLN A 145 21.26 28.46 -8.58
CA GLN A 145 21.95 29.70 -8.88
C GLN A 145 20.99 30.88 -8.64
N PRO A 146 20.68 31.20 -7.36
CA PRO A 146 19.69 32.22 -7.04
C PRO A 146 20.22 33.64 -7.33
N PRO A 147 19.33 34.66 -7.44
CA PRO A 147 19.74 36.05 -7.58
C PRO A 147 20.60 36.54 -6.41
N GLU A 148 21.66 37.30 -6.71
CA GLU A 148 22.58 37.80 -5.68
C GLU A 148 21.98 39.02 -4.93
N PRO A 149 21.74 38.92 -3.61
CA PRO A 149 21.18 40.04 -2.84
C PRO A 149 22.20 41.16 -2.67
N THR A 150 21.74 42.41 -2.72
CA THR A 150 22.54 43.62 -2.50
C THR A 150 21.81 44.60 -1.60
N ALA A 151 22.50 45.69 -1.21
CA ALA A 151 21.92 46.72 -0.36
C ALA A 151 21.28 47.83 -1.22
N PRO A 152 20.10 48.36 -0.84
CA PRO A 152 19.30 48.10 0.37
C PRO A 152 18.52 46.77 0.35
N PRO A 153 17.85 46.36 1.45
CA PRO A 153 17.04 45.13 1.48
C PRO A 153 16.05 45.03 0.31
N ASP A 154 15.74 43.81 -0.10
CA ASP A 154 14.88 43.46 -1.25
C ASP A 154 15.41 43.98 -2.59
N THR A 155 16.74 44.07 -2.74
CA THR A 155 17.39 44.43 -4.00
C THR A 155 18.41 43.38 -4.42
N TYR A 156 18.54 43.16 -5.73
CA TYR A 156 19.35 42.07 -6.28
C TYR A 156 20.28 42.57 -7.38
N TYR A 157 21.57 42.24 -7.26
CA TYR A 157 22.65 42.68 -8.13
C TYR A 157 22.58 41.98 -9.49
N GLY A 158 22.75 42.72 -10.60
CA GLY A 158 22.73 42.19 -11.97
C GLY A 158 21.73 42.92 -12.87
N TRP A 159 21.45 42.43 -14.06
CA TRP A 159 20.46 43.05 -14.96
C TRP A 159 19.59 41.99 -15.63
N ASN A 160 18.59 42.41 -16.38
CA ASN A 160 17.74 41.52 -17.16
C ASN A 160 18.25 41.41 -18.58
N GLU A 161 18.82 40.26 -18.92
CA GLU A 161 19.25 39.97 -20.27
C GLU A 161 18.05 39.58 -21.11
N GLN A 162 17.72 40.40 -22.11
CA GLN A 162 16.51 40.20 -22.92
C GLN A 162 16.50 38.81 -23.55
N SER A 163 15.41 38.05 -23.37
CA SER A 163 15.27 36.71 -23.95
C SER A 163 13.84 36.49 -24.44
N VAL A 164 13.63 36.60 -25.75
CA VAL A 164 12.28 36.59 -26.34
C VAL A 164 12.23 35.67 -27.56
N TYR A 165 11.30 34.73 -27.54
CA TYR A 165 11.18 33.67 -28.55
C TYR A 165 10.87 34.26 -29.93
N GLY A 166 11.67 33.88 -30.93
CA GLY A 166 11.54 34.34 -32.32
C GLY A 166 11.89 35.81 -32.58
N GLN A 167 12.48 36.51 -31.61
CA GLN A 167 12.98 37.87 -31.78
C GLN A 167 14.48 37.87 -32.13
N TRP A 168 15.21 38.93 -31.80
CA TRP A 168 16.60 39.12 -32.23
C TRP A 168 17.64 38.41 -31.33
N GLN A 169 17.26 37.94 -30.14
CA GLN A 169 18.09 37.08 -29.30
C GLN A 169 17.26 36.28 -28.28
N ILE A 170 17.83 35.15 -27.85
CA ILE A 170 17.48 34.45 -26.60
C ILE A 170 18.75 34.27 -25.75
N ALA A 171 18.58 34.02 -24.46
CA ALA A 171 19.69 33.76 -23.53
C ALA A 171 19.69 32.28 -23.09
N ALA A 172 20.88 31.75 -22.84
CA ALA A 172 21.08 30.42 -22.30
C ALA A 172 22.24 30.40 -21.31
N ASP A 173 22.19 29.49 -20.35
CA ASP A 173 23.23 29.31 -19.34
C ASP A 173 23.47 27.84 -19.04
N ASP A 174 24.67 27.49 -18.59
CA ASP A 174 25.07 26.11 -18.32
C ASP A 174 24.80 25.69 -16.87
N TRP A 175 24.66 24.39 -16.68
CA TRP A 175 24.76 23.76 -15.37
C TRP A 175 25.53 22.45 -15.47
N VAL A 176 26.12 22.04 -14.35
CA VAL A 176 26.68 20.69 -14.23
C VAL A 176 25.63 19.76 -13.66
N CYS A 177 25.48 18.61 -14.29
CA CYS A 177 24.66 17.55 -13.78
C CYS A 177 25.48 16.66 -12.84
N THR A 178 25.21 16.71 -11.53
CA THR A 178 25.94 15.95 -10.50
C THR A 178 25.20 14.71 -10.00
N THR A 179 23.93 14.55 -10.39
CA THR A 179 23.07 13.41 -9.99
C THR A 179 22.37 12.84 -11.22
N THR A 180 21.85 11.61 -11.15
CA THR A 180 21.09 10.97 -12.24
C THR A 180 19.61 11.33 -12.27
N ASP A 181 19.12 12.04 -11.25
CA ASP A 181 17.72 12.43 -11.07
C ASP A 181 17.17 13.26 -12.25
N PRO A 182 15.93 13.11 -12.75
CA PRO A 182 15.44 13.99 -13.79
C PRO A 182 15.24 15.42 -13.25
N VAL A 183 15.22 16.40 -14.15
CA VAL A 183 14.70 17.72 -13.80
C VAL A 183 13.18 17.61 -13.79
N THR A 184 12.57 17.83 -12.62
CA THR A 184 11.11 17.81 -12.42
C THR A 184 10.54 19.20 -12.19
N ASP A 185 11.35 20.16 -11.74
CA ASP A 185 10.91 21.55 -11.61
C ASP A 185 11.99 22.51 -12.08
N ILE A 186 11.53 23.62 -12.64
CA ILE A 186 12.38 24.68 -13.16
C ILE A 186 11.91 26.00 -12.54
N THR A 187 12.80 26.64 -11.79
CA THR A 187 12.60 27.99 -11.25
C THR A 187 13.55 28.94 -11.96
N TRP A 188 13.07 30.10 -12.39
CA TRP A 188 13.91 31.13 -12.98
C TRP A 188 13.50 32.52 -12.54
N TRP A 189 14.45 33.45 -12.55
CA TRP A 189 14.22 34.83 -12.16
C TRP A 189 14.38 35.76 -13.35
N GLY A 190 13.53 36.77 -13.42
CA GLY A 190 13.63 37.77 -14.47
C GLY A 190 12.90 39.04 -14.13
N SER A 191 12.89 39.97 -15.06
CA SER A 191 12.07 41.17 -14.97
C SER A 191 11.63 41.62 -16.36
N PHE A 192 10.75 42.60 -16.38
CA PHE A 192 10.30 43.25 -17.61
C PHE A 192 11.06 44.56 -17.78
N ILE A 193 11.81 44.68 -18.88
CA ILE A 193 12.77 45.76 -19.07
C ILE A 193 12.07 47.12 -19.00
N GLY A 194 12.47 47.95 -18.03
CA GLY A 194 11.89 49.28 -17.80
C GLY A 194 10.58 49.29 -17.00
N TRP A 195 10.15 48.16 -16.43
CA TRP A 195 8.95 48.04 -15.61
C TRP A 195 9.25 48.30 -14.14
N LEU A 196 8.81 49.46 -13.64
CA LEU A 196 9.20 49.99 -12.33
C LEU A 196 8.15 49.73 -11.22
N SER A 197 7.44 48.61 -11.29
CA SER A 197 6.37 48.24 -10.34
C SER A 197 6.58 46.84 -9.78
N ALA A 198 6.08 46.61 -8.56
CA ALA A 198 5.99 45.27 -7.97
C ALA A 198 4.78 44.47 -8.50
N ASP A 199 3.79 45.15 -9.10
CA ASP A 199 2.68 44.49 -9.78
C ASP A 199 3.14 43.94 -11.13
N LEU A 200 2.52 42.85 -11.62
CA LEU A 200 2.78 42.33 -12.96
C LEU A 200 2.45 43.36 -14.05
N PRO A 201 3.25 43.44 -15.14
CA PRO A 201 2.95 44.32 -16.26
C PRO A 201 1.73 43.85 -17.06
N PRO A 202 1.06 44.78 -17.77
CA PRO A 202 -0.06 44.44 -18.64
C PRO A 202 0.35 43.61 -19.87
N ASP A 203 1.63 43.65 -20.24
CA ASP A 203 2.24 42.90 -21.34
C ASP A 203 3.06 41.70 -20.84
N ILE A 204 2.49 40.88 -19.95
CA ILE A 204 3.07 39.60 -19.53
C ILE A 204 3.06 38.58 -20.69
N PRO A 205 4.09 37.73 -20.85
CA PRO A 205 4.11 36.67 -21.85
C PRO A 205 2.99 35.65 -21.62
N SER A 206 2.48 35.09 -22.72
CA SER A 206 1.47 34.03 -22.67
C SER A 206 2.06 32.66 -22.35
N ALA A 207 3.36 32.48 -22.55
CA ALA A 207 4.10 31.27 -22.25
C ALA A 207 5.61 31.57 -22.25
N PHE A 208 6.42 30.64 -21.74
CA PHE A 208 7.85 30.59 -21.97
C PHE A 208 8.20 29.37 -22.81
N HIS A 209 9.19 29.50 -23.69
CA HIS A 209 9.85 28.35 -24.32
C HIS A 209 11.07 28.00 -23.50
N LEU A 210 11.12 26.75 -23.03
CA LEU A 210 12.25 26.19 -22.30
C LEU A 210 12.93 25.17 -23.23
N ALA A 211 14.25 25.21 -23.35
CA ALA A 211 14.98 24.22 -24.13
C ALA A 211 16.32 23.85 -23.48
N ILE A 212 16.65 22.57 -23.51
CA ILE A 212 17.90 22.02 -23.01
C ILE A 212 18.77 21.58 -24.18
N TRP A 213 20.04 21.95 -24.12
CA TRP A 213 21.02 21.72 -25.15
C TRP A 213 22.20 20.91 -24.61
N THR A 214 22.82 20.12 -25.49
CA THR A 214 24.14 19.53 -25.20
C THR A 214 25.20 20.63 -25.07
N ASP A 215 26.31 20.33 -24.41
CA ASP A 215 27.47 21.24 -24.33
C ASP A 215 28.43 21.13 -25.54
N VAL A 216 29.05 22.25 -25.90
CA VAL A 216 30.22 22.32 -26.79
C VAL A 216 31.33 23.05 -26.02
N PRO A 217 32.31 22.33 -25.43
CA PRO A 217 33.36 22.93 -24.63
C PRO A 217 34.24 23.90 -25.43
N ALA A 218 34.81 24.90 -24.74
CA ALA A 218 35.73 25.85 -25.35
C ALA A 218 37.00 25.18 -25.95
N ASP A 219 37.01 24.96 -27.25
CA ASP A 219 38.18 24.46 -28.01
C ASP A 219 38.85 25.61 -28.80
N PRO A 220 40.18 25.82 -28.69
CA PRO A 220 40.94 26.72 -29.57
C PRO A 220 40.79 26.44 -31.08
N GLY A 221 40.34 25.24 -31.47
CA GLY A 221 40.02 24.85 -32.84
C GLY A 221 38.61 25.21 -33.32
N ASP A 222 37.71 25.59 -32.41
CA ASP A 222 36.35 26.01 -32.73
C ASP A 222 36.34 27.43 -33.35
N PRO A 223 35.60 27.66 -34.46
CA PRO A 223 35.40 29.01 -35.02
C PRO A 223 34.89 30.08 -34.03
N MET A 224 34.15 29.68 -32.99
CA MET A 224 33.59 30.55 -31.96
C MET A 224 34.62 30.83 -30.84
N GLY A 225 35.39 29.82 -30.42
CA GLY A 225 36.48 29.96 -29.45
C GLY A 225 36.06 30.24 -28.01
N PHE A 226 34.81 29.91 -27.64
CA PHE A 226 34.25 29.91 -26.28
C PHE A 226 33.28 28.73 -26.15
N SER A 227 32.94 28.32 -24.93
CA SER A 227 31.97 27.24 -24.69
C SER A 227 30.54 27.72 -24.92
N HIS A 228 29.68 26.90 -25.51
CA HIS A 228 28.34 27.32 -25.90
C HIS A 228 27.36 26.14 -26.03
N PRO A 229 26.04 26.41 -26.10
CA PRO A 229 25.05 25.40 -26.43
C PRO A 229 25.37 24.68 -27.73
N GLY A 230 25.12 23.37 -27.78
CA GLY A 230 25.33 22.52 -28.95
C GLY A 230 24.04 22.27 -29.71
N GLN A 231 23.40 21.13 -29.44
CA GLN A 231 22.13 20.73 -30.07
C GLN A 231 21.02 20.66 -29.02
N VAL A 232 19.82 21.14 -29.36
CA VAL A 232 18.61 20.99 -28.54
C VAL A 232 18.24 19.50 -28.46
N ILE A 233 18.13 18.98 -27.25
CA ILE A 233 17.75 17.59 -26.96
C ILE A 233 16.42 17.47 -26.23
N TRP A 234 15.91 18.57 -25.68
CA TRP A 234 14.60 18.65 -25.04
C TRP A 234 14.08 20.08 -25.16
N ASP A 235 12.78 20.26 -25.41
CA ASP A 235 12.12 21.56 -25.39
C ASP A 235 10.64 21.46 -25.01
N MET A 236 10.11 22.52 -24.41
CA MET A 236 8.69 22.61 -24.06
C MET A 236 8.13 24.04 -24.17
N TYR A 237 6.80 24.12 -24.23
CA TYR A 237 6.04 25.37 -24.14
C TYR A 237 5.34 25.44 -22.78
N CYS A 238 5.91 26.23 -21.87
CA CYS A 238 5.41 26.43 -20.52
C CYS A 238 4.35 27.53 -20.50
N SER A 239 3.06 27.14 -20.49
CA SER A 239 1.92 28.07 -20.40
C SER A 239 1.23 28.10 -19.04
N ALA A 240 1.40 27.06 -18.24
CA ALA A 240 1.18 27.10 -16.80
C ALA A 240 2.54 27.45 -16.20
N TYR A 241 2.59 28.49 -15.36
CA TYR A 241 3.74 28.82 -14.51
C TYR A 241 3.24 29.72 -13.39
N ASP A 242 3.81 29.55 -12.21
CA ASP A 242 3.61 30.47 -11.10
C ASP A 242 4.53 31.66 -11.25
N VAL A 243 4.05 32.84 -10.81
CA VAL A 243 4.84 34.06 -10.84
C VAL A 243 4.59 34.88 -9.58
N GLU A 244 5.67 35.29 -8.93
CA GLU A 244 5.62 36.13 -7.75
C GLU A 244 6.65 37.25 -7.82
N TYR A 245 6.36 38.37 -7.16
CA TYR A 245 7.32 39.46 -7.01
C TYR A 245 8.38 39.07 -5.98
N PHE A 246 9.67 39.10 -6.37
CA PHE A 246 10.76 38.71 -5.48
C PHE A 246 11.61 39.88 -4.97
N GLY A 247 11.60 41.04 -5.66
CA GLY A 247 12.38 42.21 -5.24
C GLY A 247 12.75 43.13 -6.39
N TRP A 248 13.67 44.05 -6.13
CA TRP A 248 14.08 45.08 -7.08
C TRP A 248 15.41 44.75 -7.77
N ASP A 249 15.47 44.96 -9.08
CA ASP A 249 16.68 44.73 -9.85
C ASP A 249 17.63 45.94 -9.87
N TYR A 250 18.90 45.72 -9.49
CA TYR A 250 19.98 46.70 -9.51
C TYR A 250 21.01 46.43 -10.64
N ASP A 251 20.87 47.14 -11.78
CA ASP A 251 21.80 47.06 -12.93
C ASP A 251 23.15 47.77 -12.67
N PRO A 252 24.27 47.02 -12.54
CA PRO A 252 25.59 47.59 -12.24
C PRO A 252 26.23 48.32 -13.44
N ARG A 253 25.68 48.20 -14.64
CA ARG A 253 26.18 48.87 -15.86
C ARG A 253 25.71 50.33 -15.91
N MET A 254 24.76 50.72 -15.07
CA MET A 254 24.26 52.08 -14.98
C MET A 254 24.86 52.82 -13.77
N PRO A 255 25.56 53.95 -13.96
CA PRO A 255 26.20 54.65 -12.84
C PRO A 255 25.18 55.22 -11.85
N ALA A 256 25.42 55.00 -10.55
CA ALA A 256 24.53 55.36 -9.42
C ALA A 256 24.02 56.81 -9.37
N LYS A 257 24.69 57.76 -10.05
CA LYS A 257 24.26 59.17 -10.12
C LYS A 257 22.98 59.36 -10.95
N ASP A 258 22.64 58.39 -11.81
CA ASP A 258 21.52 58.44 -12.75
C ASP A 258 20.35 57.53 -12.32
N GLN A 259 20.44 56.88 -11.14
CA GLN A 259 19.40 56.02 -10.55
C GLN A 259 18.96 56.49 -9.14
N PRO A 260 18.00 57.44 -9.02
CA PRO A 260 17.25 57.58 -7.76
C PRO A 260 16.41 56.31 -7.50
N MET A 261 16.02 56.05 -6.24
CA MET A 261 15.26 54.87 -5.72
C MET A 261 13.85 54.65 -6.32
N GLY A 262 13.67 54.89 -7.62
CA GLY A 262 12.43 54.73 -8.37
C GLY A 262 12.72 54.43 -9.85
N ARG A 263 13.82 53.72 -10.11
CA ARG A 263 14.29 53.33 -11.45
C ARG A 263 14.87 51.90 -11.46
N TRP A 264 14.45 51.08 -10.50
CA TRP A 264 14.76 49.65 -10.42
C TRP A 264 13.60 48.89 -11.04
N ASP A 265 13.92 47.92 -11.89
CA ASP A 265 12.90 47.09 -12.49
C ASP A 265 12.36 46.13 -11.41
N GLY A 266 11.04 45.92 -11.38
CA GLY A 266 10.42 44.95 -10.47
C GLY A 266 10.77 43.53 -10.94
N GLY A 267 11.49 42.79 -10.12
CA GLY A 267 11.91 41.42 -10.37
C GLY A 267 10.83 40.43 -9.97
N PHE A 268 10.69 39.38 -10.79
CA PHE A 268 9.75 38.29 -10.61
C PHE A 268 10.46 36.93 -10.59
N ARG A 269 10.03 36.05 -9.67
CA ARG A 269 10.37 34.63 -9.64
C ARG A 269 9.28 33.89 -10.38
N PHE A 270 9.69 33.03 -11.31
CA PHE A 270 8.83 32.15 -12.07
C PHE A 270 9.14 30.71 -11.69
N HIS A 271 8.12 29.88 -11.60
CA HIS A 271 8.27 28.48 -11.22
C HIS A 271 7.33 27.61 -12.05
N GLN A 272 7.83 26.44 -12.46
CA GLN A 272 7.00 25.41 -13.09
C GLN A 272 7.43 24.02 -12.62
N SER A 273 6.48 23.27 -12.06
CA SER A 273 6.57 21.82 -11.90
C SER A 273 6.19 21.13 -13.21
N LEU A 274 7.07 20.26 -13.69
CA LEU A 274 6.90 19.54 -14.93
C LEU A 274 6.00 18.32 -14.71
N LEU A 275 5.10 18.05 -15.66
CA LEU A 275 4.34 16.79 -15.65
C LEU A 275 5.31 15.60 -15.84
N PRO A 276 4.98 14.39 -15.34
CA PRO A 276 5.86 13.22 -15.47
C PRO A 276 6.29 12.86 -16.91
N ASP A 277 5.50 13.23 -17.92
CA ASP A 277 5.81 13.07 -19.35
C ASP A 277 6.65 14.22 -19.93
N GLU A 278 6.80 15.32 -19.19
CA GLU A 278 7.60 16.49 -19.53
C GLU A 278 8.97 16.51 -18.85
N TRP A 279 9.22 15.62 -17.88
CA TRP A 279 10.50 15.50 -17.17
C TRP A 279 11.69 15.35 -18.12
N PHE A 280 12.79 16.01 -17.78
CA PHE A 280 14.03 15.87 -18.52
C PHE A 280 14.99 14.90 -17.83
N TYR A 281 15.32 13.81 -18.52
CA TYR A 281 16.32 12.83 -18.10
C TYR A 281 17.65 13.10 -18.81
N GLN A 282 18.70 13.40 -18.04
CA GLN A 282 20.02 13.65 -18.62
C GLN A 282 20.73 12.37 -19.12
N PRO A 283 21.65 12.51 -20.09
CA PRO A 283 22.37 11.38 -20.69
C PRO A 283 23.49 10.75 -19.82
N GLY A 284 23.82 11.29 -18.63
CA GLY A 284 24.80 10.71 -17.69
C GLY A 284 25.32 11.67 -16.60
N GLU A 285 25.94 11.13 -15.54
CA GLU A 285 26.61 11.89 -14.46
C GLU A 285 27.78 12.73 -15.00
N ASP A 286 28.02 13.90 -14.40
CA ASP A 286 29.04 14.90 -14.76
C ASP A 286 28.88 15.55 -16.14
N SER A 287 27.70 15.44 -16.76
CA SER A 287 27.41 16.12 -18.03
C SER A 287 27.19 17.62 -17.80
N ILE A 288 27.79 18.46 -18.65
CA ILE A 288 27.43 19.88 -18.75
C ILE A 288 26.31 20.01 -19.77
N LEU A 289 25.25 20.75 -19.42
CA LEU A 289 24.09 21.02 -20.26
C LEU A 289 23.76 22.50 -20.21
N TRP A 290 23.03 23.00 -21.21
CA TRP A 290 22.63 24.41 -21.30
C TRP A 290 21.12 24.56 -21.30
N LEU A 291 20.59 25.52 -20.55
CA LEU A 291 19.16 25.84 -20.47
C LEU A 291 18.93 27.19 -21.15
N SER A 292 18.02 27.24 -22.12
CA SER A 292 17.51 28.48 -22.68
C SER A 292 16.06 28.71 -22.29
N ILE A 293 15.75 29.91 -21.80
CA ILE A 293 14.39 30.34 -21.43
C ILE A 293 14.05 31.59 -22.23
N ALA A 294 12.96 31.55 -23.01
CA ALA A 294 12.56 32.65 -23.88
C ALA A 294 11.07 32.95 -23.79
N ALA A 295 10.71 34.21 -23.54
CA ALA A 295 9.31 34.62 -23.40
C ALA A 295 8.57 34.60 -24.74
N ILE A 296 7.34 34.07 -24.75
CA ILE A 296 6.44 34.06 -25.90
C ILE A 296 5.30 35.05 -25.65
N TYR A 297 5.16 36.00 -26.57
CA TYR A 297 4.10 37.00 -26.53
C TYR A 297 3.01 36.71 -27.56
N PRO A 298 1.73 37.04 -27.27
CA PRO A 298 0.67 36.94 -28.26
C PRO A 298 0.98 37.74 -29.53
N PRO A 299 0.65 37.24 -30.74
CA PRO A 299 1.01 37.87 -32.01
C PRO A 299 0.52 39.32 -32.19
N ASP A 300 -0.59 39.66 -31.54
CA ASP A 300 -1.24 40.98 -31.62
C ASP A 300 -0.88 41.91 -30.44
N MET A 301 -0.05 41.46 -29.50
CA MET A 301 0.36 42.26 -28.33
C MET A 301 1.46 43.25 -28.71
N GLN A 302 1.28 44.53 -28.33
CA GLN A 302 2.36 45.51 -28.37
C GLN A 302 3.20 45.36 -27.09
N VAL A 303 4.37 44.73 -27.21
CA VAL A 303 5.30 44.52 -26.09
C VAL A 303 6.09 45.80 -25.85
N GLU A 304 5.84 46.47 -24.73
CA GLU A 304 6.56 47.68 -24.30
C GLU A 304 7.68 47.34 -23.31
N HIS A 305 7.50 46.30 -22.50
CA HIS A 305 8.42 45.82 -21.46
C HIS A 305 8.77 44.35 -21.72
N PRO A 306 9.69 44.06 -22.65
CA PRO A 306 10.07 42.68 -22.94
C PRO A 306 10.75 42.02 -21.74
N PHE A 307 10.53 40.73 -21.60
CA PHE A 307 11.15 39.90 -20.58
C PHE A 307 12.67 39.86 -20.76
N GLY A 308 13.38 39.97 -19.66
CA GLY A 308 14.78 39.61 -19.57
C GLY A 308 15.04 38.68 -18.39
N TRP A 309 15.89 37.70 -18.65
CA TRP A 309 16.37 36.74 -17.65
C TRP A 309 17.41 37.42 -16.78
N LYS A 310 17.22 37.34 -15.46
CA LYS A 310 18.09 37.96 -14.46
C LYS A 310 19.51 37.37 -14.52
N THR A 311 20.51 38.23 -14.63
CA THR A 311 21.93 37.83 -14.57
C THR A 311 22.45 37.82 -13.13
N VAL A 312 23.45 37.00 -12.86
CA VAL A 312 24.17 36.88 -11.58
C VAL A 312 25.69 36.87 -11.80
N LEU A 313 26.46 37.29 -10.79
CA LEU A 313 27.92 37.23 -10.88
C LEU A 313 28.37 35.78 -11.00
N ARG A 314 29.18 35.52 -12.03
CA ARG A 314 29.77 34.20 -12.25
C ARG A 314 30.70 33.83 -11.10
N ASP A 315 30.48 32.67 -10.48
CA ASP A 315 31.41 32.11 -9.51
C ASP A 315 32.61 31.48 -10.24
N PRO A 316 33.84 31.99 -10.06
CA PRO A 316 35.03 31.39 -10.65
C PRO A 316 35.32 29.96 -10.18
N ALA A 317 34.72 29.53 -9.06
CA ALA A 317 34.81 28.17 -8.53
C ALA A 317 33.62 27.28 -8.94
N SER A 318 32.66 27.80 -9.72
CA SER A 318 31.52 27.03 -10.21
C SER A 318 32.00 25.79 -10.97
N PRO A 319 31.44 24.60 -10.68
CA PRO A 319 31.71 23.39 -11.43
C PRO A 319 31.10 23.40 -12.84
N ALA A 320 30.20 24.33 -13.14
CA ALA A 320 29.80 24.73 -14.50
C ALA A 320 30.71 25.91 -14.91
N PRO A 321 31.82 25.65 -15.62
CA PRO A 321 32.91 26.61 -15.73
C PRO A 321 32.69 27.64 -16.84
N ASP A 322 31.58 27.59 -17.56
CA ASP A 322 31.34 28.52 -18.66
C ASP A 322 30.58 29.74 -18.16
N GLY A 323 30.19 30.63 -19.06
CA GLY A 323 29.39 31.79 -18.69
C GLY A 323 28.29 31.97 -19.69
N ALA A 324 27.16 32.47 -19.24
CA ALA A 324 25.94 32.54 -20.04
C ALA A 324 26.15 33.14 -21.44
N VAL A 325 25.38 32.65 -22.41
CA VAL A 325 25.50 33.00 -23.84
C VAL A 325 24.20 33.63 -24.34
N ARG A 326 24.35 34.66 -25.17
CA ARG A 326 23.27 35.13 -26.06
C ARG A 326 23.30 34.32 -27.34
N ILE A 327 22.16 33.75 -27.70
CA ILE A 327 21.95 33.03 -28.96
C ILE A 327 21.26 33.99 -29.95
N TRP A 328 21.87 34.21 -31.11
CA TRP A 328 21.28 34.97 -32.22
C TRP A 328 20.72 34.06 -33.32
N ASP A 329 21.21 32.82 -33.41
CA ASP A 329 20.68 31.80 -34.31
C ASP A 329 20.91 30.40 -33.72
N PRO A 330 19.85 29.59 -33.46
CA PRO A 330 18.44 29.87 -33.70
C PRO A 330 17.75 30.54 -32.50
N VAL A 331 16.93 31.55 -32.80
CA VAL A 331 16.06 32.25 -31.83
C VAL A 331 14.69 31.59 -31.65
N VAL A 332 14.43 30.52 -32.40
CA VAL A 332 13.25 29.66 -32.34
C VAL A 332 13.74 28.22 -32.21
N PRO A 333 14.40 27.86 -31.10
CA PRO A 333 14.91 26.50 -30.92
C PRO A 333 13.75 25.52 -30.83
N THR A 334 13.95 24.34 -31.40
CA THR A 334 13.13 23.14 -31.25
C THR A 334 14.06 21.94 -31.17
N ILE A 335 13.63 20.80 -30.61
CA ILE A 335 14.42 19.56 -30.62
C ILE A 335 15.12 19.33 -31.97
N GLY A 336 16.43 19.06 -31.89
CA GLY A 336 17.31 18.85 -33.04
C GLY A 336 17.97 20.12 -33.61
N SER A 337 17.54 21.31 -33.20
CA SER A 337 18.18 22.58 -33.58
C SER A 337 19.62 22.65 -33.09
N VAL A 338 20.52 23.26 -33.86
CA VAL A 338 21.95 23.38 -33.51
C VAL A 338 22.29 24.86 -33.38
N PHE A 339 23.10 25.22 -32.39
CA PHE A 339 23.65 26.57 -32.25
C PHE A 339 24.48 26.97 -33.48
N ILE A 340 24.19 28.14 -34.04
CA ILE A 340 24.86 28.66 -35.24
C ILE A 340 25.66 29.93 -34.92
N ASP A 341 25.09 30.86 -34.15
CA ASP A 341 25.73 32.15 -33.85
C ASP A 341 25.26 32.72 -32.50
N GLY A 342 26.19 33.38 -31.81
CA GLY A 342 25.98 33.95 -30.49
C GLY A 342 27.25 34.52 -29.85
N ARG A 343 27.15 34.95 -28.60
CA ARG A 343 28.31 35.45 -27.83
C ARG A 343 28.12 35.31 -26.31
N PRO A 344 29.20 35.20 -25.52
CA PRO A 344 29.12 35.24 -24.07
C PRO A 344 28.56 36.58 -23.55
N ILE A 345 27.97 36.52 -22.37
CA ILE A 345 27.43 37.65 -21.64
C ILE A 345 28.55 38.27 -20.79
N TRP A 346 28.83 39.55 -21.03
CA TRP A 346 29.88 40.31 -20.34
C TRP A 346 29.28 41.50 -19.60
N GLY A 347 29.64 41.64 -18.33
CA GLY A 347 29.35 42.79 -17.48
C GLY A 347 30.61 43.57 -17.10
N PRO A 348 30.51 44.52 -16.15
CA PRO A 348 31.64 45.35 -15.71
C PRO A 348 32.81 44.54 -15.12
N ASP A 349 32.51 43.39 -14.52
CA ASP A 349 33.45 42.59 -13.72
C ASP A 349 33.89 41.27 -14.39
N GLY A 350 33.44 40.98 -15.61
CA GLY A 350 33.80 39.74 -16.32
C GLY A 350 32.63 39.11 -17.07
N GLN A 351 32.66 37.79 -17.20
CA GLN A 351 31.51 37.00 -17.64
C GLN A 351 30.50 36.88 -16.50
N TRP A 352 29.24 36.69 -16.86
CA TRP A 352 28.09 36.65 -15.96
C TRP A 352 27.19 35.48 -16.36
N ASP A 353 26.51 34.92 -15.37
CA ASP A 353 25.62 33.78 -15.51
C ASP A 353 24.16 34.25 -15.37
N LEU A 354 23.18 33.35 -15.44
CA LEU A 354 21.74 33.61 -15.34
C LEU A 354 21.14 32.94 -14.09
N ALA A 355 20.21 33.60 -13.43
CA ALA A 355 19.62 33.05 -12.20
C ALA A 355 18.54 32.01 -12.51
N PHE A 356 18.78 30.75 -12.11
CA PHE A 356 17.82 29.65 -12.19
C PHE A 356 18.14 28.54 -11.19
N GLU A 357 17.16 27.69 -10.95
CA GLU A 357 17.23 26.54 -10.07
C GLU A 357 16.49 25.37 -10.73
N LEU A 358 17.08 24.18 -10.60
CA LEU A 358 16.54 22.91 -11.07
C LEU A 358 16.44 21.96 -9.90
N THR A 359 15.27 21.37 -9.70
CA THR A 359 15.04 20.36 -8.67
C THR A 359 14.56 19.05 -9.26
N SER A 360 14.73 17.97 -8.50
CA SER A 360 14.07 16.70 -8.70
C SER A 360 13.16 16.43 -7.50
N ASP A 361 11.90 16.14 -7.77
CA ASP A 361 11.06 15.43 -6.85
C ASP A 361 11.62 14.00 -6.70
N SER A 362 11.66 13.53 -5.46
CA SER A 362 12.62 12.53 -4.97
C SER A 362 12.20 11.07 -5.21
N GLN A 363 11.20 10.81 -6.05
CA GLN A 363 10.84 9.45 -6.42
C GLN A 363 11.63 8.99 -7.65
N GLN A 364 12.93 8.71 -7.44
CA GLN A 364 13.74 8.05 -8.45
C GLN A 364 13.28 6.61 -8.70
N PRO A 365 13.27 6.16 -9.96
CA PRO A 365 13.32 4.74 -10.20
C PRO A 365 14.67 4.17 -9.76
N VAL A 366 14.63 3.11 -8.96
CA VAL A 366 15.81 2.39 -8.46
C VAL A 366 16.66 1.76 -9.57
N TRP A 367 16.12 1.69 -10.79
CA TRP A 367 16.86 1.35 -12.00
C TRP A 367 16.30 2.11 -13.21
N LEU A 368 17.17 2.60 -14.10
CA LEU A 368 16.78 3.28 -15.34
C LEU A 368 17.71 2.90 -16.51
N GLN A 369 17.11 2.38 -17.59
CA GLN A 369 17.72 2.21 -18.91
C GLN A 369 16.90 2.99 -19.95
N PRO A 370 17.31 4.21 -20.34
CA PRO A 370 16.50 5.07 -21.19
C PRO A 370 16.39 4.56 -22.64
N ALA A 371 15.30 4.88 -23.32
CA ALA A 371 15.10 4.56 -24.73
C ALA A 371 16.12 5.25 -25.65
N ASN A 372 16.61 4.51 -26.65
CA ASN A 372 17.55 5.04 -27.65
C ASN A 372 16.88 5.23 -29.02
N PRO A 373 16.64 6.47 -29.46
CA PRO A 373 15.97 6.74 -30.73
C PRO A 373 16.80 6.36 -31.96
N GLN A 374 18.07 6.00 -31.81
CA GLN A 374 18.88 5.52 -32.94
C GLN A 374 18.66 4.04 -33.26
N LEU A 375 17.78 3.35 -32.53
CA LEU A 375 17.53 1.93 -32.68
C LEU A 375 16.04 1.63 -32.94
N PRO A 376 15.73 0.60 -33.74
CA PRO A 376 14.37 0.31 -34.17
C PRO A 376 13.50 -0.39 -33.11
N GLY A 377 14.10 -0.99 -32.07
CA GLY A 377 13.39 -1.87 -31.13
C GLY A 377 13.40 -3.34 -31.56
N ILE A 378 12.90 -4.22 -30.68
CA ILE A 378 12.81 -5.68 -30.89
C ILE A 378 11.34 -6.10 -30.88
N HIS A 379 10.92 -6.95 -31.82
CA HIS A 379 9.56 -7.50 -31.84
C HIS A 379 9.30 -8.33 -30.58
N ASP A 380 8.21 -8.00 -29.89
CA ASP A 380 7.86 -8.59 -28.61
C ASP A 380 6.33 -8.65 -28.46
N HIS A 381 5.71 -9.37 -29.39
CA HIS A 381 4.27 -9.47 -29.53
C HIS A 381 3.85 -10.85 -30.03
N ASP A 382 2.57 -11.18 -29.88
CA ASP A 382 1.99 -12.41 -30.40
C ASP A 382 1.52 -12.28 -31.87
N TYR A 383 1.41 -13.41 -32.58
CA TYR A 383 0.87 -13.47 -33.95
C TYR A 383 0.40 -14.87 -34.34
N LEU A 384 -0.42 -14.99 -35.39
CA LEU A 384 -0.71 -16.27 -36.05
C LEU A 384 0.23 -16.52 -37.24
N ASP A 385 0.79 -17.73 -37.33
CA ASP A 385 1.51 -18.16 -38.53
C ASP A 385 0.57 -18.46 -39.70
N THR A 386 1.16 -18.83 -40.85
CA THR A 386 0.41 -19.19 -42.06
C THR A 386 -0.51 -20.42 -41.93
N LEU A 387 -0.36 -21.20 -40.86
CA LEU A 387 -1.18 -22.37 -40.54
C LEU A 387 -2.26 -22.07 -39.49
N GLY A 388 -2.32 -20.82 -38.98
CA GLY A 388 -3.25 -20.40 -37.94
C GLY A 388 -2.82 -20.82 -36.53
N ILE A 389 -1.55 -21.18 -36.34
CA ILE A 389 -0.96 -21.48 -35.03
C ILE A 389 -0.50 -20.17 -34.41
N ARG A 390 -0.88 -19.94 -33.15
CA ARG A 390 -0.45 -18.76 -32.39
C ARG A 390 0.97 -18.95 -31.91
N HIS A 391 1.78 -17.92 -32.09
CA HIS A 391 3.12 -17.79 -31.57
C HIS A 391 3.22 -16.58 -30.64
N THR A 392 4.05 -16.70 -29.61
CA THR A 392 4.37 -15.62 -28.68
C THR A 392 5.87 -15.40 -28.68
N ILE A 393 6.28 -14.14 -28.83
CA ILE A 393 7.66 -13.72 -28.63
C ILE A 393 7.68 -13.01 -27.28
N THR A 394 8.66 -13.38 -26.45
CA THR A 394 8.89 -12.76 -25.14
C THR A 394 10.35 -12.35 -25.07
N VAL A 395 10.60 -11.08 -24.76
CA VAL A 395 11.93 -10.54 -24.54
C VAL A 395 12.11 -10.28 -23.05
N ALA A 396 13.33 -10.47 -22.55
CA ALA A 396 13.70 -10.19 -21.17
C ALA A 396 15.02 -9.41 -21.10
N ASP A 397 15.13 -8.51 -20.14
CA ASP A 397 16.38 -7.85 -19.80
C ASP A 397 16.51 -7.69 -18.28
N GLN A 398 17.72 -7.39 -17.82
CA GLN A 398 18.05 -7.46 -16.40
C GLN A 398 18.34 -6.11 -15.76
N TRP A 399 18.07 -6.03 -14.46
CA TRP A 399 18.53 -4.95 -13.61
C TRP A 399 19.27 -5.45 -12.38
N LEU A 400 20.15 -4.60 -11.84
CA LEU A 400 20.78 -4.82 -10.56
C LEU A 400 19.91 -4.18 -9.48
N SER A 401 19.45 -4.99 -8.53
CA SER A 401 18.59 -4.52 -7.45
C SER A 401 19.36 -3.67 -6.44
N SER A 402 18.74 -2.57 -6.04
CA SER A 402 19.19 -1.73 -4.91
C SER A 402 18.72 -2.30 -3.57
N GLY A 403 17.74 -3.21 -3.59
CA GLY A 403 17.05 -3.72 -2.41
C GLY A 403 15.82 -2.91 -2.03
N ALA A 404 15.33 -2.09 -2.95
CA ALA A 404 14.15 -1.26 -2.75
C ALA A 404 12.85 -2.05 -2.92
N ILE A 405 11.75 -1.38 -2.63
CA ILE A 405 10.39 -1.87 -2.86
C ILE A 405 9.96 -1.37 -4.23
N VAL A 406 9.93 -2.24 -5.23
CA VAL A 406 9.52 -1.89 -6.59
C VAL A 406 8.03 -1.67 -6.62
N THR A 407 7.57 -0.48 -6.95
CA THR A 407 6.15 -0.10 -6.87
C THR A 407 5.56 0.19 -8.21
N ASP A 408 6.38 0.35 -9.22
CA ASP A 408 5.95 0.58 -10.58
C ASP A 408 7.05 0.13 -11.55
N ILE A 409 6.64 -0.20 -12.76
CA ILE A 409 7.53 -0.56 -13.85
C ILE A 409 7.20 0.35 -15.03
N HIS A 410 8.23 0.98 -15.58
CA HIS A 410 8.12 1.72 -16.82
C HIS A 410 8.84 0.98 -17.94
N TRP A 411 8.28 1.00 -19.14
CA TRP A 411 8.97 0.49 -20.32
C TRP A 411 8.67 1.35 -21.53
N TRP A 412 9.57 1.30 -22.51
CA TRP A 412 9.42 2.05 -23.74
C TRP A 412 9.14 1.11 -24.91
N GLY A 413 8.18 1.46 -25.75
CA GLY A 413 7.82 0.66 -26.93
C GLY A 413 7.56 1.53 -28.15
N ASN A 414 7.48 0.89 -29.31
CA ASN A 414 7.09 1.54 -30.55
C ASN A 414 6.32 0.57 -31.45
N TYR A 415 5.58 1.09 -32.43
CA TYR A 415 4.91 0.28 -33.46
C TYR A 415 5.67 0.36 -34.78
N GLU A 416 5.77 -0.77 -35.49
CA GLU A 416 6.26 -0.75 -36.87
C GLU A 416 5.36 0.13 -37.75
N THR A 417 5.95 0.81 -38.73
CA THR A 417 5.20 1.67 -39.66
C THR A 417 5.01 0.98 -41.01
N ASP A 418 3.83 1.18 -41.60
CA ASP A 418 3.55 0.73 -42.95
C ASP A 418 4.25 1.60 -44.00
N MET A 419 4.14 1.22 -45.28
CA MET A 419 4.74 1.97 -46.39
C MET A 419 4.19 3.40 -46.56
N ALA A 420 3.08 3.76 -45.90
CA ALA A 420 2.51 5.09 -45.88
C ALA A 420 2.93 5.90 -44.64
N GLY A 421 3.73 5.32 -43.73
CA GLY A 421 4.16 5.92 -42.47
C GLY A 421 3.10 5.85 -41.37
N GLY A 422 2.06 5.02 -41.53
CA GLY A 422 1.04 4.76 -40.51
C GLY A 422 1.47 3.64 -39.56
N GLU A 423 1.18 3.77 -38.27
CA GLU A 423 1.51 2.75 -37.28
C GLU A 423 0.66 1.48 -37.46
N MET A 424 1.32 0.32 -37.42
CA MET A 424 0.69 -0.99 -37.59
C MET A 424 0.07 -1.49 -36.29
N ARG A 425 -0.99 -0.81 -35.83
CA ARG A 425 -1.67 -1.12 -34.55
C ARG A 425 -2.63 -2.31 -34.59
N GLY A 426 -2.99 -2.79 -35.77
CA GLY A 426 -3.88 -3.96 -35.91
C GLY A 426 -5.20 -3.80 -35.16
N ALA A 427 -5.60 -4.82 -34.40
CA ALA A 427 -6.74 -4.80 -33.49
C ALA A 427 -6.43 -4.17 -32.11
N GLY A 428 -5.23 -3.64 -31.91
CA GLY A 428 -4.75 -3.13 -30.63
C GLY A 428 -4.23 -4.22 -29.69
N ILE A 429 -3.62 -3.77 -28.61
CA ILE A 429 -3.13 -4.60 -27.50
C ILE A 429 -4.30 -4.78 -26.52
N ASP A 430 -4.47 -6.01 -26.03
CA ASP A 430 -5.40 -6.38 -24.97
C ASP A 430 -4.75 -6.12 -23.61
N HIS A 431 -3.60 -6.75 -23.37
CA HIS A 431 -2.77 -6.56 -22.19
C HIS A 431 -1.28 -6.73 -22.51
N PHE A 432 -0.42 -6.22 -21.64
CA PHE A 432 0.98 -6.63 -21.57
C PHE A 432 1.13 -7.73 -20.52
N ARG A 433 1.84 -8.80 -20.85
CA ARG A 433 2.29 -9.78 -19.86
C ARG A 433 3.64 -9.30 -19.34
N LEU A 434 3.74 -9.01 -18.05
CA LEU A 434 4.98 -8.65 -17.37
C LEU A 434 5.35 -9.74 -16.39
N SER A 435 6.63 -10.03 -16.24
CA SER A 435 7.13 -11.06 -15.31
C SER A 435 8.54 -10.71 -14.81
N ILE A 436 8.80 -11.03 -13.55
CA ILE A 436 10.08 -10.86 -12.86
C ILE A 436 10.62 -12.24 -12.50
N HIS A 437 11.87 -12.50 -12.83
CA HIS A 437 12.57 -13.75 -12.57
C HIS A 437 13.84 -13.55 -11.75
N GLU A 438 14.26 -14.59 -11.00
CA GLU A 438 15.61 -14.65 -10.44
C GLU A 438 16.66 -14.80 -11.56
N ASP A 439 17.91 -14.40 -11.31
CA ASP A 439 19.02 -14.74 -12.20
C ASP A 439 19.42 -16.22 -12.09
N ALA A 440 19.52 -16.89 -13.24
CA ALA A 440 20.01 -18.26 -13.36
C ALA A 440 21.31 -18.33 -14.17
N GLY A 441 22.32 -17.56 -13.75
CA GLY A 441 23.65 -17.57 -14.38
C GLY A 441 23.69 -16.79 -15.70
N GLY A 442 23.07 -15.61 -15.70
CA GLY A 442 22.99 -14.72 -16.86
C GLY A 442 21.86 -15.05 -17.84
N MET A 443 20.78 -15.64 -17.33
CA MET A 443 19.52 -15.89 -18.03
C MET A 443 18.36 -15.83 -17.02
N PRO A 444 17.12 -15.56 -17.46
CA PRO A 444 15.96 -15.64 -16.57
C PRO A 444 15.77 -17.05 -15.98
N GLY A 445 15.61 -17.10 -14.65
CA GLY A 445 15.45 -18.31 -13.83
C GLY A 445 14.01 -18.58 -13.40
N ALA A 446 13.83 -19.00 -12.14
CA ALA A 446 12.50 -19.17 -11.57
C ALA A 446 11.70 -17.86 -11.58
N LEU A 447 10.40 -17.98 -11.90
CA LEU A 447 9.44 -16.88 -11.85
C LEU A 447 9.21 -16.45 -10.40
N LEU A 448 9.33 -15.16 -10.13
CA LEU A 448 9.15 -14.56 -8.80
C LEU A 448 7.87 -13.73 -8.70
N TRP A 449 7.51 -13.00 -9.76
CA TRP A 449 6.33 -12.14 -9.81
C TRP A 449 5.85 -12.00 -11.25
N TRP A 450 4.55 -11.83 -11.50
CA TRP A 450 4.04 -11.55 -12.84
C TRP A 450 2.67 -10.87 -12.78
N ALA A 451 2.28 -10.21 -13.86
CA ALA A 451 0.96 -9.63 -14.05
C ALA A 451 0.55 -9.62 -15.53
N ASN A 452 -0.76 -9.76 -15.79
CA ASN A 452 -1.36 -9.38 -17.07
C ASN A 452 -1.94 -7.98 -16.92
N VAL A 453 -1.22 -6.98 -17.44
CA VAL A 453 -1.55 -5.57 -17.29
C VAL A 453 -2.47 -5.13 -18.44
N PRO A 454 -3.75 -4.85 -18.18
CA PRO A 454 -4.66 -4.38 -19.23
C PRO A 454 -4.11 -3.12 -19.88
N PHE A 455 -4.26 -2.99 -21.21
CA PHE A 455 -3.68 -1.87 -21.96
C PHE A 455 -4.19 -0.50 -21.46
N ALA A 456 -5.42 -0.44 -20.93
CA ALA A 456 -5.99 0.77 -20.35
C ALA A 456 -5.26 1.24 -19.09
N VAL A 457 -4.74 0.31 -18.28
CA VAL A 457 -4.03 0.60 -17.03
C VAL A 457 -2.58 1.01 -17.29
N ALA A 458 -1.93 0.37 -18.28
CA ALA A 458 -0.52 0.63 -18.60
C ALA A 458 -0.23 2.07 -19.09
N GLY A 459 -1.24 2.79 -19.59
CA GLY A 459 -1.10 4.14 -20.14
C GLY A 459 -0.13 4.27 -21.34
N GLU A 460 -0.57 4.80 -22.48
CA GLU A 460 0.34 5.06 -23.61
C GLU A 460 0.66 6.56 -23.70
N GLY A 461 1.88 6.95 -23.35
CA GLY A 461 2.37 8.33 -23.46
C GLY A 461 3.39 8.47 -24.59
N PHE A 462 3.15 9.36 -25.57
CA PHE A 462 4.15 9.63 -26.61
C PHE A 462 5.31 10.44 -26.04
N THR A 463 6.55 9.94 -26.15
CA THR A 463 7.71 10.56 -25.48
C THR A 463 8.33 11.72 -26.26
N GLY A 464 7.73 12.14 -27.37
CA GLY A 464 8.35 13.10 -28.31
C GLY A 464 9.44 12.47 -29.20
N MET A 465 9.93 11.27 -28.90
CA MET A 465 11.01 10.64 -29.65
C MET A 465 10.49 9.85 -30.86
N ILE A 466 11.24 9.94 -31.95
CA ILE A 466 11.02 9.14 -33.17
C ILE A 466 12.29 8.36 -33.44
N ASN A 467 12.16 7.05 -33.67
CA ASN A 467 13.30 6.20 -33.91
C ASN A 467 13.88 6.37 -35.33
N ASN A 468 15.02 5.75 -35.60
CA ASN A 468 15.73 5.82 -36.89
C ASN A 468 14.94 5.28 -38.10
N GLU A 469 13.83 4.57 -37.88
CA GLU A 469 12.90 4.07 -38.89
C GLU A 469 11.64 4.94 -39.02
N GLY A 470 11.54 6.06 -38.29
CA GLY A 470 10.39 6.96 -38.32
C GLY A 470 9.23 6.54 -37.41
N SER A 471 9.44 5.55 -36.54
CA SER A 471 8.40 5.07 -35.61
C SER A 471 8.43 5.89 -34.32
N ARG A 472 7.25 6.26 -33.80
CA ARG A 472 7.12 6.99 -32.54
C ARG A 472 7.44 6.08 -31.36
N ILE A 473 8.18 6.60 -30.39
CA ILE A 473 8.47 5.90 -29.14
C ILE A 473 7.46 6.36 -28.09
N TYR A 474 6.91 5.39 -27.38
CA TYR A 474 5.92 5.55 -26.33
C TYR A 474 6.50 5.03 -25.00
N ARG A 475 6.17 5.71 -23.90
CA ARG A 475 6.38 5.23 -22.53
C ARG A 475 5.08 4.61 -22.04
N TYR A 476 5.21 3.49 -21.37
CA TYR A 476 4.17 2.80 -20.63
C TYR A 476 4.59 2.73 -19.18
N THR A 477 3.63 2.80 -18.28
CA THR A 477 3.81 2.76 -16.83
C THR A 477 2.81 1.80 -16.24
N TYR A 478 3.27 0.92 -15.37
CA TYR A 478 2.38 0.11 -14.57
C TYR A 478 2.75 0.25 -13.12
N ASP A 479 1.89 0.92 -12.36
CA ASP A 479 1.96 0.90 -10.90
C ASP A 479 1.57 -0.51 -10.44
N LEU A 480 2.47 -1.15 -9.71
CA LEU A 480 2.28 -2.47 -9.14
C LEU A 480 1.24 -2.36 -8.02
N PRO A 481 0.06 -2.99 -8.15
CA PRO A 481 -0.92 -3.06 -7.06
C PRO A 481 -0.35 -3.74 -5.81
N ALA A 482 0.70 -4.56 -6.02
CA ALA A 482 1.52 -5.18 -5.01
C ALA A 482 3.00 -5.01 -5.38
N PRO A 483 3.75 -4.18 -4.66
CA PRO A 483 5.16 -3.95 -4.86
C PRO A 483 5.97 -5.24 -4.83
N PHE A 484 6.96 -5.29 -5.70
CA PHE A 484 7.94 -6.35 -5.74
C PHE A 484 9.13 -5.99 -4.84
N ILE A 485 9.33 -6.78 -3.78
CA ILE A 485 10.41 -6.53 -2.83
C ILE A 485 11.70 -7.19 -3.30
N GLU A 486 12.67 -6.35 -3.64
CA GLU A 486 13.97 -6.79 -4.08
C GLU A 486 14.84 -7.29 -2.92
N THR A 487 15.87 -8.06 -3.26
CA THR A 487 17.00 -8.34 -2.37
C THR A 487 18.19 -7.54 -2.88
N SER A 488 18.72 -6.64 -2.05
CA SER A 488 19.87 -5.80 -2.41
C SER A 488 21.03 -6.63 -2.98
N ASN A 489 21.66 -6.11 -4.04
CA ASN A 489 22.77 -6.73 -4.77
C ASN A 489 22.44 -8.05 -5.50
N GLU A 490 21.17 -8.43 -5.65
CA GLU A 490 20.75 -9.50 -6.56
C GLU A 490 20.46 -8.96 -7.97
N ILE A 491 20.51 -9.85 -8.96
CA ILE A 491 20.10 -9.53 -10.34
C ILE A 491 18.72 -10.13 -10.57
N TYR A 492 17.81 -9.31 -11.10
CA TYR A 492 16.49 -9.73 -11.51
C TYR A 492 16.32 -9.51 -13.01
N TRP A 493 15.46 -10.33 -13.62
CA TRP A 493 15.12 -10.26 -15.03
C TRP A 493 13.66 -9.84 -15.19
N LEU A 494 13.42 -8.77 -15.94
CA LEU A 494 12.09 -8.33 -16.36
C LEU A 494 11.84 -8.84 -17.78
N ASP A 495 10.77 -9.60 -17.97
CA ASP A 495 10.25 -9.91 -19.30
C ASP A 495 8.90 -9.26 -19.55
N ILE A 496 8.71 -8.90 -20.82
CA ILE A 496 7.52 -8.22 -21.33
C ILE A 496 7.04 -8.99 -22.56
N SER A 497 5.74 -8.98 -22.81
CA SER A 497 5.15 -9.41 -24.08
C SER A 497 3.83 -8.68 -24.33
N ALA A 498 3.68 -8.08 -25.51
CA ALA A 498 2.40 -7.48 -25.92
C ALA A 498 1.43 -8.55 -26.45
N ILE A 499 0.26 -8.68 -25.82
CA ILE A 499 -0.78 -9.62 -26.23
C ILE A 499 -1.89 -8.90 -26.99
N SER A 500 -2.13 -9.30 -28.24
CA SER A 500 -3.09 -8.64 -29.13
C SER A 500 -4.54 -9.05 -28.84
N ASN A 501 -5.47 -8.10 -29.01
CA ASN A 501 -6.93 -8.35 -29.01
C ASN A 501 -7.34 -9.41 -30.05
N ASN A 502 -6.60 -9.49 -31.15
CA ASN A 502 -6.78 -10.51 -32.18
C ASN A 502 -5.43 -10.90 -32.80
N PRO A 503 -4.90 -12.11 -32.53
CA PRO A 503 -3.60 -12.53 -33.05
C PRO A 503 -3.57 -12.73 -34.57
N ALA A 504 -4.74 -12.78 -35.25
CA ALA A 504 -4.82 -12.79 -36.71
C ALA A 504 -4.64 -11.40 -37.34
N ALA A 505 -4.75 -10.34 -36.52
CA ALA A 505 -4.52 -8.94 -36.89
C ALA A 505 -3.78 -8.23 -35.74
N PRO A 506 -2.56 -8.70 -35.39
CA PRO A 506 -1.88 -8.26 -34.18
C PRO A 506 -1.40 -6.81 -34.28
N ALA A 507 -1.19 -6.18 -33.13
CA ALA A 507 -0.40 -4.96 -33.07
C ALA A 507 1.07 -5.33 -33.27
N ILE A 508 1.74 -4.74 -34.27
CA ILE A 508 3.15 -5.02 -34.52
C ILE A 508 3.99 -4.14 -33.59
N TRP A 509 3.98 -4.51 -32.31
CA TRP A 509 4.63 -3.79 -31.23
C TRP A 509 6.07 -4.26 -31.02
N ARG A 510 6.96 -3.32 -30.70
CA ARG A 510 8.37 -3.56 -30.43
C ARG A 510 8.74 -2.96 -29.08
N TRP A 511 9.46 -3.71 -28.26
CA TRP A 511 10.12 -3.14 -27.08
C TRP A 511 11.33 -2.32 -27.55
N GLN A 512 11.37 -1.04 -27.17
CA GLN A 512 12.43 -0.13 -27.52
C GLN A 512 13.75 -0.54 -26.85
N GLU A 513 14.86 -0.41 -27.60
CA GLU A 513 16.19 -0.73 -27.09
C GLU A 513 16.82 0.48 -26.40
N HIS A 514 17.62 0.21 -25.35
CA HIS A 514 18.52 1.17 -24.74
C HIS A 514 19.86 1.24 -25.50
N GLN A 515 20.45 0.09 -25.84
CA GLN A 515 21.70 0.09 -26.60
C GLN A 515 21.96 -1.19 -27.41
N ARG A 516 22.93 -1.09 -28.34
CA ARG A 516 23.57 -2.22 -29.03
C ARG A 516 25.08 -2.13 -28.95
N SER A 517 25.67 -2.81 -27.98
CA SER A 517 27.09 -2.67 -27.60
C SER A 517 27.85 -4.01 -27.66
N PRO A 518 29.16 -4.03 -27.95
CA PRO A 518 29.99 -5.23 -27.76
C PRO A 518 30.09 -5.71 -26.31
N GLN A 519 29.72 -4.86 -25.34
CA GLN A 519 29.66 -5.18 -23.92
C GLN A 519 28.26 -4.81 -23.40
N PRO A 520 27.46 -5.77 -22.92
CA PRO A 520 26.16 -5.49 -22.30
C PRO A 520 26.34 -4.82 -20.93
N ILE A 521 25.28 -4.23 -20.37
CA ILE A 521 25.34 -3.57 -19.05
C ILE A 521 25.64 -4.59 -17.94
N ILE A 522 24.88 -5.68 -17.91
CA ILE A 522 25.11 -6.82 -17.00
C ILE A 522 25.27 -8.10 -17.83
N TYR A 523 24.21 -8.49 -18.55
CA TYR A 523 24.19 -9.63 -19.46
C TYR A 523 23.46 -9.24 -20.76
N PRO A 524 23.63 -10.00 -21.87
CA PRO A 524 22.81 -9.76 -23.05
C PRO A 524 21.33 -10.00 -22.75
N ALA A 525 20.46 -9.11 -23.22
CA ALA A 525 19.02 -9.36 -23.21
C ALA A 525 18.70 -10.73 -23.84
N ALA A 526 17.66 -11.38 -23.33
CA ALA A 526 17.27 -12.72 -23.72
C ALA A 526 15.91 -12.73 -24.44
N GLN A 527 15.67 -13.75 -25.25
CA GLN A 527 14.37 -13.99 -25.87
C GLN A 527 13.92 -15.44 -25.66
N SER A 528 12.61 -15.62 -25.53
CA SER A 528 11.92 -16.89 -25.57
C SER A 528 10.86 -16.87 -26.67
N LEU A 529 10.70 -18.02 -27.33
CA LEU A 529 9.67 -18.23 -28.35
C LEU A 529 8.75 -19.34 -27.87
N ASP A 530 7.45 -19.06 -27.81
CA ASP A 530 6.40 -19.99 -27.39
C ASP A 530 6.68 -20.63 -26.01
N ASP A 531 7.12 -19.82 -25.04
CA ASP A 531 7.57 -20.25 -23.70
C ASP A 531 8.68 -21.33 -23.75
N GLY A 532 9.50 -21.29 -24.80
CA GLY A 532 10.68 -22.15 -24.98
C GLY A 532 11.87 -21.76 -24.09
N PRO A 533 13.04 -22.40 -24.28
CA PRO A 533 14.24 -22.06 -23.51
C PRO A 533 14.78 -20.67 -23.91
N TRP A 534 15.12 -19.85 -22.91
CA TRP A 534 15.77 -18.56 -23.10
C TRP A 534 17.05 -18.65 -23.93
N GLN A 535 17.21 -17.71 -24.87
CA GLN A 535 18.39 -17.55 -25.71
C GLN A 535 18.86 -16.09 -25.69
N PRO A 536 20.17 -15.82 -25.67
CA PRO A 536 20.67 -14.45 -25.72
C PRO A 536 20.44 -13.83 -27.09
N ILE A 537 20.09 -12.54 -27.13
CA ILE A 537 19.95 -11.75 -28.34
C ILE A 537 21.33 -11.28 -28.78
N VAL A 538 21.80 -11.78 -29.93
CA VAL A 538 23.14 -11.50 -30.46
C VAL A 538 23.06 -11.03 -31.91
N TRP A 539 23.64 -9.86 -32.18
CA TRP A 539 23.74 -9.30 -33.52
C TRP A 539 25.05 -9.69 -34.21
N SER A 540 24.94 -10.07 -35.48
CA SER A 540 26.10 -10.44 -36.29
C SER A 540 27.05 -9.25 -36.51
N GLY A 541 28.31 -9.39 -36.08
CA GLY A 541 29.38 -8.39 -36.21
C GLY A 541 30.73 -8.94 -35.73
N ASP A 542 31.84 -8.22 -35.96
CA ASP A 542 33.16 -8.52 -35.39
C ASP A 542 33.74 -7.26 -34.70
N PRO A 543 33.68 -7.17 -33.36
CA PRO A 543 33.07 -8.14 -32.42
C PRO A 543 31.52 -8.18 -32.53
N PRO A 544 30.87 -9.27 -32.08
CA PRO A 544 29.41 -9.33 -31.97
C PRO A 544 28.89 -8.25 -31.02
N ARG A 545 27.64 -7.83 -31.22
CA ARG A 545 26.97 -6.83 -30.37
C ARG A 545 25.76 -7.45 -29.67
N PHE A 546 25.51 -7.00 -28.45
CA PHE A 546 24.43 -7.40 -27.56
C PHE A 546 23.46 -6.24 -27.38
N THR A 547 22.18 -6.56 -27.22
CA THR A 547 21.13 -5.60 -26.95
C THR A 547 20.87 -5.53 -25.45
N ASP A 548 20.61 -4.32 -24.95
CA ASP A 548 19.93 -4.07 -23.68
C ASP A 548 18.64 -3.27 -24.00
N MET A 549 17.56 -3.57 -23.29
CA MET A 549 16.21 -3.04 -23.49
C MET A 549 15.99 -1.77 -22.65
N ALA A 550 15.04 -0.95 -23.06
CA ALA A 550 14.73 0.28 -22.35
C ALA A 550 13.58 0.08 -21.36
N PHE A 551 13.87 0.17 -20.06
CA PHE A 551 12.90 0.11 -18.97
C PHE A 551 13.42 0.81 -17.72
N ALA A 552 12.52 1.08 -16.80
CA ALA A 552 12.83 1.61 -15.48
C ALA A 552 12.02 0.88 -14.42
N ILE A 553 12.59 0.77 -13.23
CA ILE A 553 11.98 0.13 -12.06
C ILE A 553 11.77 1.24 -11.05
N GLY A 554 10.53 1.64 -10.83
CA GLY A 554 10.15 2.63 -9.85
C GLY A 554 10.08 2.06 -8.44
N SER A 555 10.32 2.90 -7.44
CA SER A 555 10.11 2.56 -6.04
C SER A 555 9.46 3.71 -5.29
N SER A 556 8.29 3.45 -4.73
CA SER A 556 7.54 4.28 -3.81
C SER A 556 7.59 3.58 -2.44
N GLY A 557 8.81 3.32 -1.98
CA GLY A 557 9.06 2.77 -0.67
C GLY A 557 9.48 3.87 0.29
N GLU A 558 8.56 4.76 0.69
CA GLU A 558 8.75 5.35 2.01
C GLU A 558 8.73 4.20 3.02
N GLU A 559 9.91 3.89 3.55
CA GLU A 559 10.00 3.10 4.77
C GLU A 559 9.38 3.95 5.88
N ILE A 560 8.26 3.49 6.42
CA ILE A 560 7.62 4.15 7.54
C ILE A 560 8.34 3.73 8.83
N ILE A 561 8.21 4.60 9.84
CA ILE A 561 8.74 4.31 11.17
C ILE A 561 7.93 3.15 11.77
N LYS A 562 8.58 1.99 11.90
CA LYS A 562 8.03 0.83 12.60
C LYS A 562 7.87 1.09 14.09
N TRP A 563 8.91 1.69 14.65
CA TRP A 563 8.99 2.03 16.06
C TRP A 563 9.97 3.17 16.22
N GLN A 564 9.72 4.10 17.12
CA GLN A 564 10.63 5.22 17.33
C GLN A 564 10.78 5.65 18.77
N GLN A 565 12.00 6.11 19.02
CA GLN A 565 12.42 6.77 20.22
C GLN A 565 13.48 7.82 19.83
N PRO A 566 13.06 8.96 19.25
CA PRO A 566 13.99 9.97 18.76
C PRO A 566 14.66 10.72 19.92
N PRO A 567 15.77 11.45 19.67
CA PRO A 567 16.43 12.28 20.68
C PRO A 567 15.45 13.24 21.36
N HIS A 568 15.59 13.41 22.67
CA HIS A 568 14.74 14.34 23.41
C HIS A 568 15.22 15.79 23.20
N PRO A 569 14.38 16.70 22.69
CA PRO A 569 14.76 18.10 22.47
C PRO A 569 15.24 18.78 23.77
N PHE A 570 16.15 19.74 23.62
CA PHE A 570 16.57 20.67 24.66
C PHE A 570 15.95 22.05 24.42
N GLU A 571 16.01 22.97 25.40
CA GLU A 571 15.36 24.29 25.31
C GLU A 571 15.90 25.19 24.17
N LEU A 572 17.02 24.83 23.55
CA LEU A 572 17.61 25.53 22.41
C LEU A 572 17.27 24.79 21.11
N THR A 573 17.11 25.54 20.02
CA THR A 573 16.89 25.00 18.68
C THR A 573 18.06 24.08 18.28
N GLU A 574 17.76 22.91 17.70
CA GLU A 574 18.74 21.90 17.27
C GLU A 574 19.65 21.37 18.39
N ALA A 575 19.14 21.33 19.62
CA ALA A 575 19.85 20.77 20.76
C ALA A 575 19.06 19.62 21.40
N TYR A 576 19.78 18.65 21.96
CA TYR A 576 19.23 17.43 22.56
C TYR A 576 19.71 17.23 23.99
N ARG A 577 18.81 16.76 24.85
CA ARG A 577 19.10 16.45 26.25
C ARG A 577 19.51 14.99 26.38
N GLY A 578 20.79 14.74 26.57
CA GLY A 578 21.35 13.38 26.54
C GLY A 578 22.83 13.37 26.79
N TRP A 579 23.41 12.18 26.83
CA TRP A 579 24.85 12.01 26.71
C TRP A 579 25.24 10.86 25.78
N ASP A 580 26.48 10.87 25.32
CA ASP A 580 27.09 9.75 24.60
C ASP A 580 27.45 8.57 25.50
N GLU A 581 26.57 7.58 25.57
CA GLU A 581 26.88 6.35 26.27
C GLU A 581 27.81 5.48 25.42
N TYR A 582 29.02 5.25 25.92
CA TYR A 582 30.07 4.52 25.21
C TYR A 582 29.57 3.14 24.77
N SER A 583 29.70 2.82 23.47
CA SER A 583 29.31 1.52 22.92
C SER A 583 30.22 1.12 21.75
N VAL A 584 31.21 0.27 22.03
CA VAL A 584 32.24 -0.11 21.06
C VAL A 584 32.44 -1.62 21.04
N TYR A 585 32.33 -2.20 19.85
CA TYR A 585 32.33 -3.65 19.65
C TYR A 585 33.65 -4.28 20.11
N GLY A 586 33.55 -5.29 20.99
CA GLY A 586 34.67 -6.03 21.55
C GLY A 586 35.54 -5.26 22.55
N GLN A 587 35.12 -4.07 22.99
CA GLN A 587 35.85 -3.25 23.96
C GLN A 587 35.20 -3.30 25.36
N HIS A 588 35.18 -2.16 26.07
CA HIS A 588 34.84 -2.09 27.49
C HIS A 588 33.37 -2.42 27.79
N GLN A 589 32.45 -1.96 26.95
CA GLN A 589 31.02 -2.21 27.04
C GLN A 589 30.36 -1.99 25.67
N ILE A 590 29.17 -2.56 25.50
CA ILE A 590 28.19 -2.17 24.49
C ILE A 590 26.89 -1.79 25.19
N VAL A 591 26.00 -1.07 24.51
CA VAL A 591 24.72 -0.63 25.06
C VAL A 591 23.58 -1.28 24.29
N ALA A 592 22.54 -1.67 25.00
CA ALA A 592 21.30 -2.17 24.43
C ALA A 592 20.10 -1.45 25.02
N ASP A 593 19.03 -1.39 24.24
CA ASP A 593 17.76 -0.79 24.65
C ASP A 593 16.60 -1.57 24.05
N ASP A 594 15.40 -1.42 24.59
CA ASP A 594 14.26 -2.26 24.25
C ASP A 594 13.22 -1.58 23.34
N TRP A 595 12.41 -2.40 22.67
CA TRP A 595 11.22 -1.96 21.95
C TRP A 595 10.13 -3.04 21.97
N ILE A 596 8.89 -2.61 21.69
CA ILE A 596 7.75 -3.51 21.55
C ILE A 596 7.43 -3.79 20.09
N CYS A 597 7.21 -5.07 19.81
CA CYS A 597 6.59 -5.56 18.60
C CYS A 597 5.08 -5.27 18.66
N LEU A 598 4.57 -4.44 17.73
CA LEU A 598 3.14 -4.15 17.63
C LEU A 598 2.45 -4.99 16.54
N ASP A 599 3.22 -5.39 15.52
CA ASP A 599 2.78 -6.15 14.35
C ASP A 599 3.88 -7.13 13.90
N ASP A 600 3.57 -7.99 12.93
CA ASP A 600 4.47 -9.01 12.39
C ASP A 600 5.34 -8.50 11.22
N GLN A 601 5.31 -7.20 10.90
CA GLN A 601 6.15 -6.63 9.86
C GLN A 601 7.63 -6.69 10.28
N PRO A 602 8.55 -6.91 9.33
CA PRO A 602 9.97 -7.02 9.64
C PRO A 602 10.59 -5.66 9.97
N VAL A 603 11.71 -5.68 10.71
CA VAL A 603 12.62 -4.53 10.77
C VAL A 603 13.50 -4.55 9.52
N THR A 604 13.40 -3.51 8.70
CA THR A 604 14.08 -3.41 7.39
C THR A 604 15.18 -2.36 7.34
N GLY A 605 15.22 -1.48 8.34
CA GLY A 605 16.28 -0.51 8.49
C GLY A 605 16.27 0.08 9.89
N ILE A 606 17.28 0.90 10.16
CA ILE A 606 17.43 1.58 11.43
C ILE A 606 18.05 2.95 11.25
N ARG A 607 17.51 3.91 12.01
CA ARG A 607 18.08 5.22 12.27
C ARG A 607 18.51 5.27 13.72
N TRP A 608 19.70 5.78 14.00
CA TRP A 608 20.17 5.92 15.37
C TRP A 608 21.01 7.18 15.53
N TRP A 609 20.96 7.77 16.72
CA TRP A 609 21.70 8.98 17.02
C TRP A 609 22.88 8.66 17.92
N GLY A 610 24.00 9.28 17.65
CA GLY A 610 25.17 9.18 18.51
C GLY A 610 26.13 10.31 18.25
N SER A 611 27.04 10.50 19.17
CA SER A 611 28.08 11.51 19.09
C SER A 611 29.44 10.88 19.43
N PHE A 612 30.50 11.64 19.22
CA PHE A 612 31.86 11.19 19.48
C PHE A 612 32.39 11.93 20.71
N GLN A 613 32.72 11.20 21.77
CA GLN A 613 32.98 11.80 23.08
C GLN A 613 34.05 12.90 23.03
N GLY A 614 33.68 14.13 23.33
CA GLY A 614 34.54 15.32 23.31
C GLY A 614 34.73 15.95 21.92
N TRP A 615 33.90 15.61 20.94
CA TRP A 615 33.94 16.13 19.57
C TRP A 615 32.85 17.18 19.33
N SER A 616 33.18 18.24 18.60
CA SER A 616 32.28 19.39 18.39
C SER A 616 32.38 19.94 16.96
N GLU A 617 32.88 19.15 16.01
CA GLU A 617 32.90 19.51 14.60
C GLU A 617 31.75 18.80 13.88
N VAL A 618 31.19 19.43 12.85
CA VAL A 618 30.02 18.93 12.08
C VAL A 618 30.32 17.75 11.14
N TRP A 619 31.57 17.31 11.08
CA TRP A 619 32.03 16.12 10.36
C TRP A 619 32.62 15.10 11.34
N ALA A 620 32.55 13.81 11.03
CA ALA A 620 33.04 12.76 11.93
C ALA A 620 34.58 12.86 12.16
N PRO A 621 35.07 12.54 13.37
CA PRO A 621 36.50 12.53 13.67
C PRO A 621 37.21 11.35 12.98
N TRP A 622 38.52 11.49 12.77
CA TRP A 622 39.37 10.38 12.35
C TRP A 622 40.11 9.75 13.56
N PRO A 623 40.19 8.42 13.68
CA PRO A 623 39.50 7.41 12.85
C PRO A 623 38.00 7.34 13.16
N SER A 624 37.17 7.30 12.12
CA SER A 624 35.73 7.07 12.23
C SER A 624 35.43 5.56 12.30
N PRO A 625 34.23 5.15 12.77
CA PRO A 625 33.80 3.76 12.68
C PRO A 625 33.84 3.28 11.23
N THR A 626 34.38 2.08 11.01
CA THR A 626 34.37 1.41 9.70
C THR A 626 33.11 0.59 9.47
N ALA A 627 32.41 0.27 10.56
CA ALA A 627 31.10 -0.38 10.56
C ALA A 627 30.41 -0.16 11.92
N PHE A 628 29.12 -0.43 11.97
CA PHE A 628 28.40 -0.68 13.23
C PHE A 628 28.00 -2.15 13.31
N VAL A 629 28.10 -2.77 14.48
CA VAL A 629 27.53 -4.09 14.72
C VAL A 629 26.20 -3.88 15.42
N ILE A 630 25.12 -4.31 14.78
CA ILE A 630 23.78 -4.24 15.34
C ILE A 630 23.33 -5.66 15.66
N THR A 631 22.86 -5.89 16.88
CA THR A 631 22.30 -7.18 17.28
C THR A 631 20.96 -7.02 17.97
N ILE A 632 20.09 -7.99 17.73
CA ILE A 632 18.77 -8.08 18.35
C ILE A 632 18.74 -9.28 19.27
N TRP A 633 18.18 -9.10 20.46
CA TRP A 633 18.10 -10.07 21.52
C TRP A 633 16.64 -10.31 21.93
N SER A 634 16.35 -11.50 22.42
CA SER A 634 15.11 -11.77 23.14
C SER A 634 15.10 -11.09 24.52
N ASP A 635 13.93 -10.88 25.10
CA ASP A 635 13.74 -10.24 26.40
C ASP A 635 13.83 -11.20 27.62
N VAL A 636 14.31 -10.67 28.75
CA VAL A 636 14.08 -11.22 30.10
C VAL A 636 13.37 -10.15 30.93
N PRO A 637 12.05 -10.29 31.17
CA PRO A 637 11.32 -9.31 31.96
C PRO A 637 11.80 -9.26 33.41
N GLN A 638 11.73 -8.09 34.02
CA GLN A 638 11.97 -7.94 35.46
C GLN A 638 11.04 -8.85 36.28
N GLY A 639 11.58 -9.60 37.24
CA GLY A 639 10.80 -10.57 37.99
C GLY A 639 11.46 -11.10 39.25
N PRO A 640 10.84 -12.07 39.95
CA PRO A 640 11.39 -12.64 41.18
C PRO A 640 12.69 -13.42 40.93
N GLY A 641 13.84 -12.72 41.01
CA GLY A 641 15.17 -13.27 40.74
C GLY A 641 15.95 -12.44 39.73
N GLU A 642 15.27 -11.63 38.92
CA GLU A 642 15.87 -10.74 37.92
C GLU A 642 15.64 -9.28 38.35
N PRO A 643 16.67 -8.59 38.87
CA PRO A 643 16.52 -7.30 39.53
C PRO A 643 16.08 -6.17 38.59
N PHE A 644 16.33 -6.32 37.29
CA PHE A 644 15.93 -5.42 36.21
C PHE A 644 15.67 -6.27 34.97
N SER A 645 14.95 -5.71 34.00
CA SER A 645 14.73 -6.34 32.70
C SER A 645 15.97 -6.15 31.83
N HIS A 646 16.30 -7.12 30.97
CA HIS A 646 17.54 -7.07 30.21
C HIS A 646 17.53 -8.00 28.98
N PRO A 647 18.49 -7.83 28.04
CA PRO A 647 18.67 -8.76 26.93
C PRO A 647 18.91 -10.21 27.41
N ALA A 648 18.36 -11.21 26.73
CA ALA A 648 18.58 -12.63 27.03
C ALA A 648 19.59 -13.29 26.07
N GLN A 649 19.16 -13.60 24.85
CA GLN A 649 19.96 -14.29 23.84
C GLN A 649 19.89 -13.54 22.52
N VAL A 650 21.03 -13.39 21.84
CA VAL A 650 21.09 -12.81 20.50
C VAL A 650 20.31 -13.71 19.54
N LEU A 651 19.28 -13.15 18.92
CA LEU A 651 18.49 -13.79 17.87
C LEU A 651 19.06 -13.47 16.49
N TRP A 652 19.54 -12.26 16.30
CA TRP A 652 19.91 -11.72 15.00
C TRP A 652 21.09 -10.73 15.10
N GLN A 653 21.87 -10.63 14.03
CA GLN A 653 23.02 -9.73 13.92
C GLN A 653 23.23 -9.30 12.47
N VAL A 654 23.58 -8.03 12.27
CA VAL A 654 24.08 -7.49 11.00
C VAL A 654 25.36 -6.68 11.23
N LEU A 655 26.19 -6.63 10.19
CA LEU A 655 27.37 -5.77 10.14
C LEU A 655 27.10 -4.60 9.17
N CYS A 656 26.87 -3.43 9.74
CA CYS A 656 26.50 -2.21 9.05
C CYS A 656 27.72 -1.50 8.45
N ARG A 657 28.04 -1.72 7.18
CA ARG A 657 29.17 -1.06 6.49
C ARG A 657 28.78 0.10 5.59
N ASP A 658 27.57 0.08 5.05
CA ASP A 658 27.08 1.04 4.05
C ASP A 658 26.14 2.08 4.68
N PHE A 659 26.40 2.45 5.94
CA PHE A 659 25.61 3.42 6.66
C PHE A 659 25.91 4.85 6.18
N THR A 660 24.90 5.71 6.17
CA THR A 660 25.06 7.15 5.97
C THR A 660 25.08 7.86 7.33
N TYR A 661 25.60 9.09 7.36
CA TYR A 661 25.52 9.93 8.54
C TYR A 661 25.41 11.41 8.18
N GLN A 662 24.72 12.18 9.02
CA GLN A 662 24.62 13.63 8.91
C GLN A 662 24.60 14.29 10.30
N PRO A 663 25.13 15.53 10.44
CA PRO A 663 24.97 16.27 11.68
C PRO A 663 23.48 16.54 11.94
N ALA A 664 23.02 16.21 13.15
CA ALA A 664 21.62 16.33 13.56
C ALA A 664 21.39 17.42 14.60
N GLY A 665 22.44 17.91 15.26
CA GLY A 665 22.35 18.95 16.28
C GLY A 665 23.43 18.83 17.34
N TRP A 666 23.11 19.31 18.54
CA TRP A 666 24.06 19.43 19.64
C TRP A 666 23.58 18.76 20.92
N GLU A 667 24.41 17.94 21.54
CA GLU A 667 24.12 17.26 22.79
C GLU A 667 24.43 18.15 24.00
N PHE A 668 23.52 18.15 24.98
CA PHE A 668 23.72 18.75 26.30
C PHE A 668 23.66 17.70 27.42
N ASP A 669 24.84 17.29 27.91
CA ASP A 669 25.00 16.35 29.01
C ASP A 669 24.50 16.95 30.35
N PRO A 670 23.37 16.47 30.91
CA PRO A 670 22.84 16.98 32.17
C PRO A 670 23.75 16.68 33.37
N ARG A 671 24.68 15.71 33.24
CA ARG A 671 25.69 15.36 34.25
C ARG A 671 26.82 16.38 34.26
N ARG A 672 27.00 17.13 33.17
CA ARG A 672 28.07 18.11 32.97
C ARG A 672 27.53 19.44 32.40
N PRO A 673 26.69 20.17 33.15
CA PRO A 673 25.99 21.37 32.66
C PRO A 673 26.89 22.57 32.28
N LEU A 674 28.21 22.46 32.47
CA LEU A 674 29.19 23.48 32.10
C LEU A 674 30.14 23.01 30.98
N ALA A 675 29.97 21.78 30.47
CA ALA A 675 30.74 21.31 29.33
C ALA A 675 30.23 21.98 28.03
N PRO A 676 31.11 22.19 27.05
CA PRO A 676 30.65 22.55 25.71
C PRO A 676 29.78 21.40 25.14
N PRO A 677 28.76 21.72 24.34
CA PRO A 677 27.96 20.71 23.69
C PRO A 677 28.77 19.93 22.65
N GLU A 678 28.40 18.66 22.47
CA GLU A 678 29.04 17.73 21.52
C GLU A 678 28.14 17.56 20.29
N THR A 679 28.72 17.31 19.10
CA THR A 679 27.94 17.23 17.86
C THR A 679 27.24 15.89 17.75
N VAL A 680 25.92 15.88 17.69
CA VAL A 680 25.11 14.68 17.43
C VAL A 680 25.04 14.40 15.94
N PHE A 681 25.23 13.14 15.58
CA PHE A 681 25.05 12.63 14.24
C PHE A 681 23.85 11.69 14.20
N LEU A 682 23.02 11.83 13.16
CA LEU A 682 22.06 10.83 12.77
C LEU A 682 22.76 9.86 11.81
N PHE A 683 22.76 8.59 12.16
CA PHE A 683 23.20 7.50 11.31
C PHE A 683 22.00 6.75 10.77
N GLU A 684 22.06 6.32 9.52
CA GLU A 684 21.01 5.50 8.89
C GLU A 684 21.64 4.32 8.16
N GLN A 685 21.02 3.15 8.31
CA GLN A 685 21.29 2.02 7.43
C GLN A 685 20.01 1.25 7.13
N ARG A 686 19.81 0.99 5.84
CA ARG A 686 18.82 0.06 5.31
C ARG A 686 19.44 -1.34 5.19
N PHE A 687 18.65 -2.35 5.52
CA PHE A 687 19.07 -3.75 5.48
C PHE A 687 18.61 -4.41 4.19
N SER A 688 19.46 -5.28 3.63
CA SER A 688 18.99 -6.17 2.57
C SER A 688 17.94 -7.14 3.11
N ARG A 689 17.06 -7.66 2.24
CA ARG A 689 16.00 -8.62 2.66
C ARG A 689 16.52 -9.83 3.44
N LYS A 690 17.73 -10.32 3.13
CA LYS A 690 18.36 -11.45 3.84
C LYS A 690 18.79 -11.08 5.26
N GLU A 691 19.00 -9.79 5.50
CA GLU A 691 19.35 -9.21 6.77
C GLU A 691 18.12 -8.73 7.53
N TRP A 692 16.91 -8.74 6.98
CA TRP A 692 15.73 -8.32 7.75
C TRP A 692 15.54 -9.14 9.03
N PHE A 693 15.11 -8.46 10.09
CA PHE A 693 14.71 -9.13 11.31
C PHE A 693 13.20 -9.35 11.32
N TRP A 694 12.80 -10.61 11.23
CA TRP A 694 11.41 -11.03 11.31
C TRP A 694 11.03 -11.27 12.76
N GLN A 695 10.01 -10.56 13.21
CA GLN A 695 9.50 -10.64 14.57
C GLN A 695 8.43 -11.74 14.67
N GLU A 696 8.27 -12.32 15.86
CA GLU A 696 7.13 -13.20 16.12
C GLU A 696 5.87 -12.35 16.33
N PRO A 697 4.71 -12.70 15.72
CA PRO A 697 3.48 -11.93 15.88
C PRO A 697 3.07 -11.77 17.36
N GLY A 698 2.59 -10.58 17.73
CA GLY A 698 2.08 -10.25 19.07
C GLY A 698 2.93 -9.22 19.82
N HIS A 699 2.55 -8.92 21.08
CA HIS A 699 3.20 -7.92 21.94
C HIS A 699 4.51 -8.44 22.57
N ASN A 700 5.46 -8.86 21.74
CA ASN A 700 6.77 -9.32 22.16
C ASN A 700 7.72 -8.13 22.38
N ILE A 701 8.57 -8.20 23.40
CA ILE A 701 9.63 -7.22 23.65
C ILE A 701 10.94 -7.78 23.10
N TYR A 702 11.68 -6.95 22.40
CA TYR A 702 13.00 -7.25 21.88
C TYR A 702 13.98 -6.17 22.34
N TRP A 703 15.27 -6.52 22.37
CA TRP A 703 16.34 -5.60 22.72
C TRP A 703 17.30 -5.42 21.56
N ILE A 704 17.72 -4.19 21.27
CA ILE A 704 18.65 -3.86 20.20
C ILE A 704 19.93 -3.27 20.80
N SER A 705 21.07 -3.77 20.35
CA SER A 705 22.38 -3.22 20.72
C SER A 705 23.13 -2.74 19.49
N ILE A 706 23.65 -1.52 19.56
CA ILE A 706 24.40 -0.87 18.48
C ILE A 706 25.79 -0.55 19.01
N ALA A 707 26.83 -1.06 18.34
CA ALA A 707 28.21 -0.87 18.76
C ALA A 707 29.13 -0.51 17.58
N ALA A 708 29.93 0.55 17.73
CA ALA A 708 30.87 0.97 16.70
C ALA A 708 32.04 -0.03 16.57
N LEU A 709 32.44 -0.34 15.34
CA LEU A 709 33.59 -1.16 15.01
C LEU A 709 34.65 -0.32 14.29
N TYR A 710 35.90 -0.39 14.76
CA TYR A 710 37.04 0.35 14.22
C TYR A 710 38.12 -0.62 13.73
N GLU A 711 38.08 -1.00 12.45
CA GLU A 711 39.05 -1.94 11.86
C GLU A 711 40.32 -1.24 11.34
N ASP A 712 40.18 0.00 10.83
CA ASP A 712 41.23 0.74 10.13
C ASP A 712 42.00 1.74 11.00
N ALA A 713 41.92 1.64 12.33
CA ALA A 713 42.61 2.56 13.24
C ALA A 713 44.16 2.50 13.15
N GLY A 714 44.73 1.62 12.31
CA GLY A 714 46.19 1.54 12.08
C GLY A 714 47.01 1.16 13.33
N GLY A 715 46.36 0.73 14.41
CA GLY A 715 46.95 0.51 15.72
C GLY A 715 47.04 1.75 16.62
N GLU A 716 46.52 2.90 16.19
CA GLU A 716 46.41 4.11 17.01
C GLU A 716 45.19 4.03 17.94
N PRO A 717 45.27 4.54 19.18
CA PRO A 717 44.14 4.57 20.10
C PRO A 717 43.05 5.52 19.59
N VAL A 718 41.79 5.06 19.57
CA VAL A 718 40.62 5.87 19.22
C VAL A 718 40.46 6.97 20.26
N GLN A 719 40.75 8.22 19.86
CA GLN A 719 40.74 9.37 20.77
C GLN A 719 39.31 9.84 21.10
N TYR A 720 38.40 9.73 20.14
CA TYR A 720 37.00 10.16 20.22
C TYR A 720 36.11 8.94 19.95
N PRO A 721 35.95 8.02 20.92
CA PRO A 721 35.11 6.85 20.71
C PRO A 721 33.64 7.26 20.56
N TRP A 722 32.94 6.52 19.72
CA TRP A 722 31.51 6.70 19.51
C TRP A 722 30.71 6.29 20.76
N GLY A 723 29.68 7.07 21.06
CA GLY A 723 28.66 6.73 22.03
C GLY A 723 27.26 6.85 21.42
N TRP A 724 26.34 6.03 21.94
CA TRP A 724 24.93 6.11 21.60
C TRP A 724 24.29 7.22 22.42
N LEU A 725 23.59 8.13 21.75
CA LEU A 725 22.92 9.24 22.42
C LEU A 725 21.80 8.73 23.34
N THR A 726 21.92 9.05 24.63
CA THR A 726 20.85 8.78 25.60
C THR A 726 19.75 9.82 25.56
N ARG A 727 18.58 9.47 26.09
CA ARG A 727 17.45 10.36 26.33
C ARG A 727 16.68 9.93 27.59
N PRO A 728 15.90 10.83 28.22
CA PRO A 728 15.05 10.47 29.34
C PRO A 728 14.10 9.32 28.95
N ARG A 729 13.83 8.41 29.89
CA ARG A 729 12.99 7.23 29.64
C ARG A 729 11.71 7.54 28.84
N MET A 730 11.42 6.75 27.82
CA MET A 730 10.15 6.72 27.08
C MET A 730 9.46 5.37 27.24
N PHE A 731 10.17 4.25 27.06
CA PHE A 731 9.52 2.94 26.92
C PHE A 731 9.85 1.99 28.09
N ASN A 732 9.10 0.88 28.13
CA ASN A 732 9.01 -0.19 29.12
C ASN A 732 10.00 -0.20 30.30
N ASP A 733 11.32 -0.28 30.09
CA ASP A 733 12.30 -0.36 31.18
C ASP A 733 13.52 0.58 31.02
N ASP A 734 14.73 0.15 31.37
CA ASP A 734 15.91 1.00 31.39
C ASP A 734 16.89 0.44 30.36
N ALA A 735 17.50 1.28 29.52
CA ALA A 735 18.61 0.82 28.68
C ALA A 735 19.72 0.18 29.53
N VAL A 736 20.42 -0.80 28.97
CA VAL A 736 21.40 -1.63 29.69
C VAL A 736 22.79 -1.48 29.08
N ARG A 737 23.79 -1.25 29.95
CA ARG A 737 25.21 -1.48 29.62
C ARG A 737 25.49 -2.97 29.70
N ILE A 738 25.98 -3.56 28.62
CA ILE A 738 26.43 -4.95 28.58
C ILE A 738 27.95 -4.98 28.73
N PHE A 739 28.43 -5.64 29.79
CA PHE A 739 29.85 -5.88 30.04
C PHE A 739 30.32 -7.25 29.54
N ASP A 740 29.40 -8.21 29.39
CA ASP A 740 29.69 -9.53 28.81
C ASP A 740 28.43 -10.13 28.18
N PRO A 741 28.43 -10.45 26.86
CA PRO A 741 29.53 -10.29 25.90
C PRO A 741 29.53 -8.91 25.23
N THR A 742 30.71 -8.31 25.05
CA THR A 742 30.88 -7.05 24.28
C THR A 742 31.11 -7.26 22.78
N ALA A 743 31.27 -8.52 22.36
CA ALA A 743 31.33 -8.93 20.95
C ALA A 743 30.28 -10.04 20.68
N PRO A 744 28.99 -9.73 20.83
CA PRO A 744 27.92 -10.70 20.67
C PRO A 744 27.84 -11.25 19.24
N VAL A 745 27.40 -12.49 19.10
CA VAL A 745 27.03 -13.15 17.82
C VAL A 745 25.73 -13.92 18.02
N PRO A 746 24.97 -14.28 16.96
CA PRO A 746 23.75 -15.07 17.11
C PRO A 746 23.92 -16.30 17.99
N GLY A 747 23.03 -16.45 18.98
CA GLY A 747 23.09 -17.48 20.01
C GLY A 747 23.87 -17.12 21.28
N SER A 748 24.59 -16.00 21.32
CA SER A 748 25.26 -15.52 22.55
C SER A 748 24.23 -15.15 23.62
N SER A 749 24.54 -15.40 24.89
CA SER A 749 23.67 -15.05 26.02
C SER A 749 24.24 -13.87 26.80
N PHE A 750 23.38 -13.01 27.32
CA PHE A 750 23.74 -12.00 28.30
C PHE A 750 24.31 -12.67 29.56
N VAL A 751 25.46 -12.17 30.03
CA VAL A 751 26.16 -12.70 31.22
C VAL A 751 26.26 -11.64 32.31
N ALA A 752 26.58 -10.40 31.96
CA ALA A 752 26.73 -9.31 32.92
C ALA A 752 26.46 -7.94 32.29
N GLY A 753 25.78 -7.09 33.06
CA GLY A 753 25.45 -5.72 32.69
C GLY A 753 24.79 -4.96 33.84
N GLU A 754 24.45 -3.70 33.60
CA GLU A 754 23.74 -2.84 34.55
C GLU A 754 22.84 -1.82 33.84
N PRO A 755 21.72 -1.41 34.46
CA PRO A 755 20.82 -0.41 33.88
C PRO A 755 21.45 0.99 33.86
N ILE A 756 21.00 1.80 32.92
CA ILE A 756 21.41 3.19 32.72
C ILE A 756 20.43 4.11 33.44
N TRP A 757 20.93 4.79 34.48
CA TRP A 757 20.14 5.75 35.26
C TRP A 757 21.00 6.92 35.70
N TRP A 758 20.37 8.09 35.80
CA TRP A 758 20.96 9.31 36.35
C TRP A 758 19.86 10.35 36.65
N PRO A 759 19.94 11.10 37.77
CA PRO A 759 20.97 11.05 38.81
C PRO A 759 20.76 9.95 39.86
N THR A 760 19.56 9.38 39.98
CA THR A 760 19.26 8.29 40.92
C THR A 760 18.74 7.05 40.19
N PRO A 761 18.77 5.86 40.81
CA PRO A 761 18.27 4.61 40.20
C PRO A 761 16.78 4.62 39.83
N GLU A 762 16.03 5.64 40.25
CA GLU A 762 14.63 5.84 39.90
C GLU A 762 14.45 6.74 38.66
N GLU A 763 15.51 7.37 38.17
CA GLU A 763 15.53 8.24 37.00
C GLU A 763 16.35 7.56 35.88
N SER A 764 15.67 6.71 35.10
CA SER A 764 16.28 5.94 34.04
C SER A 764 16.30 6.64 32.69
N TRP A 765 17.14 6.10 31.80
CA TRP A 765 17.46 6.67 30.51
C TRP A 765 17.49 5.58 29.46
N ASP A 766 16.98 5.93 28.29
CA ASP A 766 16.87 5.05 27.13
C ASP A 766 17.73 5.62 26.00
N MET A 767 17.88 4.88 24.90
CA MET A 767 18.74 5.25 23.77
C MET A 767 17.95 5.80 22.59
N ALA A 768 18.50 6.77 21.85
CA ALA A 768 17.79 7.35 20.71
C ALA A 768 17.92 6.50 19.43
N PHE A 769 16.82 5.92 18.94
CA PHE A 769 16.76 5.18 17.68
C PHE A 769 15.36 5.10 17.07
N GLN A 770 15.28 4.76 15.79
CA GLN A 770 14.05 4.40 15.08
C GLN A 770 14.27 3.15 14.25
N LEU A 771 13.29 2.27 14.25
CA LEU A 771 13.22 1.09 13.39
C LEU A 771 12.33 1.40 12.19
N LEU A 772 12.73 0.90 11.04
CA LEU A 772 12.03 1.10 9.77
C LEU A 772 11.34 -0.19 9.33
N THR A 773 10.24 -0.05 8.61
CA THR A 773 9.52 -1.15 7.95
C THR A 773 8.88 -0.66 6.65
N PRO A 774 8.55 -1.55 5.69
CA PRO A 774 7.83 -1.18 4.48
C PRO A 774 6.45 -0.61 4.84
N SER A 775 6.02 0.45 4.15
CA SER A 775 4.62 0.87 4.24
C SER A 775 3.70 -0.27 3.79
N PRO A 776 2.75 -0.73 4.61
CA PRO A 776 1.76 -1.68 4.18
C PRO A 776 0.76 -1.00 3.22
N LEU A 777 0.22 -1.77 2.29
CA LEU A 777 -0.47 -1.27 1.11
C LEU A 777 -1.96 -1.36 1.29
N ASP A 778 -2.65 -0.30 0.89
CA ASP A 778 -4.08 -0.34 0.67
C ASP A 778 -4.34 -0.75 -0.77
N ILE A 779 -4.85 -1.97 -0.95
CA ILE A 779 -5.05 -2.56 -2.26
C ILE A 779 -6.50 -2.38 -2.66
N VAL A 780 -6.71 -1.68 -3.78
CA VAL A 780 -8.02 -1.51 -4.40
C VAL A 780 -8.08 -2.34 -5.69
N ILE A 781 -9.14 -3.13 -5.82
CA ILE A 781 -9.41 -4.02 -6.94
C ILE A 781 -10.75 -3.60 -7.53
N ASP A 782 -10.66 -2.91 -8.66
CA ASP A 782 -11.84 -2.45 -9.39
C ASP A 782 -12.30 -3.50 -10.41
N GLY A 783 -13.62 -3.71 -10.42
CA GLY A 783 -14.35 -4.44 -11.45
C GLY A 783 -14.67 -3.56 -12.66
N THR A 784 -15.71 -3.95 -13.37
CA THR A 784 -16.20 -3.37 -14.61
C THR A 784 -17.71 -3.14 -14.52
N ASP A 785 -18.31 -2.50 -15.52
CA ASP A 785 -19.77 -2.36 -15.59
C ASP A 785 -20.52 -3.67 -15.93
N GLY A 786 -19.89 -4.84 -15.79
CA GLY A 786 -20.50 -6.13 -16.03
C GLY A 786 -20.05 -7.16 -15.02
N ALA A 787 -20.80 -8.27 -14.91
CA ALA A 787 -20.58 -9.28 -13.87
C ALA A 787 -19.12 -9.74 -13.74
N ASP A 788 -18.54 -9.41 -12.59
CA ASP A 788 -17.19 -9.71 -12.18
C ASP A 788 -17.17 -10.78 -11.08
N GLY A 789 -16.00 -11.37 -10.91
CA GLY A 789 -15.84 -12.30 -9.82
C GLY A 789 -14.41 -12.52 -9.41
N TRP A 790 -14.24 -12.61 -8.09
CA TRP A 790 -12.95 -12.73 -7.43
C TRP A 790 -12.92 -13.92 -6.50
N TYR A 791 -11.74 -14.53 -6.38
CA TYR A 791 -11.45 -15.56 -5.41
C TYR A 791 -10.20 -15.20 -4.62
N VAL A 792 -10.29 -15.16 -3.29
CA VAL A 792 -9.21 -14.73 -2.41
C VAL A 792 -8.90 -15.84 -1.42
N ARG A 793 -7.62 -16.16 -1.25
CA ARG A 793 -7.17 -17.19 -0.30
C ARG A 793 -5.77 -16.91 0.22
N MET A 794 -5.41 -17.60 1.30
CA MET A 794 -4.00 -17.76 1.69
C MET A 794 -3.32 -18.90 0.91
N TRP A 795 -2.07 -18.68 0.50
CA TRP A 795 -1.13 -19.67 -0.02
C TRP A 795 0.27 -19.43 0.53
N GLY A 796 0.68 -20.24 1.51
CA GLY A 796 1.92 -19.99 2.24
C GLY A 796 1.83 -18.66 3.02
N PRO A 797 2.82 -17.76 2.92
CA PRO A 797 2.78 -16.44 3.57
C PRO A 797 2.10 -15.36 2.71
N SER A 798 1.44 -15.74 1.61
CA SER A 798 0.88 -14.80 0.63
C SER A 798 -0.64 -14.90 0.52
N ILE A 799 -1.28 -13.77 0.25
CA ILE A 799 -2.64 -13.67 -0.26
C ILE A 799 -2.58 -13.90 -1.77
N GLU A 800 -3.35 -14.85 -2.27
CA GLU A 800 -3.62 -15.03 -3.68
C GLU A 800 -5.00 -14.47 -4.03
N VAL A 801 -5.07 -13.69 -5.09
CA VAL A 801 -6.31 -13.18 -5.67
C VAL A 801 -6.42 -13.66 -7.10
N TYR A 802 -7.58 -14.21 -7.45
CA TYR A 802 -7.95 -14.59 -8.80
C TYR A 802 -9.07 -13.67 -9.25
N ALA A 803 -9.00 -13.15 -10.47
CA ALA A 803 -10.00 -12.26 -11.06
C ALA A 803 -10.65 -12.88 -12.31
N GLY A 804 -11.83 -12.37 -12.70
CA GLY A 804 -12.60 -12.90 -13.82
C GLY A 804 -13.11 -14.33 -13.58
N VAL A 805 -13.29 -14.70 -12.32
CA VAL A 805 -13.74 -16.03 -11.92
C VAL A 805 -15.21 -15.99 -11.54
N PRO A 806 -16.11 -16.68 -12.28
CA PRO A 806 -17.47 -16.83 -11.80
C PRO A 806 -17.47 -17.58 -10.47
N TYR A 807 -18.53 -17.40 -9.67
CA TYR A 807 -18.70 -18.09 -8.39
C TYR A 807 -18.26 -19.56 -8.45
N ALA A 808 -17.26 -19.91 -7.62
CA ALA A 808 -16.72 -21.25 -7.52
C ALA A 808 -16.22 -21.56 -6.10
N PRO A 809 -16.49 -22.76 -5.55
CA PRO A 809 -16.01 -23.17 -4.22
C PRO A 809 -14.53 -23.57 -4.20
N ARG A 810 -13.78 -23.27 -5.27
CA ARG A 810 -12.36 -23.60 -5.40
C ARG A 810 -11.66 -22.53 -6.21
N PRO A 811 -10.36 -22.31 -5.96
CA PRO A 811 -9.58 -21.49 -6.86
C PRO A 811 -9.61 -22.10 -8.27
N PRO A 812 -9.61 -21.26 -9.32
CA PRO A 812 -9.55 -21.74 -10.69
C PRO A 812 -8.21 -22.45 -10.95
N ALA A 813 -8.16 -23.24 -12.03
CA ALA A 813 -6.92 -23.90 -12.45
C ALA A 813 -5.93 -22.93 -13.13
N SER A 814 -6.37 -21.72 -13.46
CA SER A 814 -5.51 -20.65 -13.92
C SER A 814 -4.59 -20.20 -12.78
N PRO A 815 -3.40 -19.67 -13.09
CA PRO A 815 -2.61 -18.92 -12.14
C PRO A 815 -3.43 -17.77 -11.47
N PRO A 816 -3.10 -17.38 -10.22
CA PRO A 816 -3.73 -16.23 -9.58
C PRO A 816 -3.40 -14.94 -10.34
N ALA A 817 -4.34 -14.00 -10.39
CA ALA A 817 -4.09 -12.68 -10.96
C ALA A 817 -3.02 -11.93 -10.14
N TRP A 818 -3.04 -12.10 -8.82
CA TRP A 818 -2.05 -11.56 -7.90
C TRP A 818 -1.63 -12.57 -6.83
N SER A 819 -0.36 -12.52 -6.43
CA SER A 819 0.16 -13.24 -5.26
C SER A 819 1.03 -12.29 -4.45
N ILE A 820 0.55 -11.92 -3.27
CA ILE A 820 1.04 -10.76 -2.50
C ILE A 820 1.43 -11.24 -1.11
N PRO A 821 2.62 -10.95 -0.58
CA PRO A 821 2.94 -11.28 0.81
C PRO A 821 1.90 -10.67 1.76
N TYR A 822 1.31 -11.47 2.64
CA TYR A 822 0.18 -11.04 3.48
C TYR A 822 0.51 -9.78 4.32
N TRP A 823 1.73 -9.73 4.86
CA TRP A 823 2.22 -8.64 5.72
C TRP A 823 2.45 -7.31 4.98
N THR A 824 2.51 -7.30 3.64
CA THR A 824 2.60 -6.04 2.88
C THR A 824 1.24 -5.40 2.70
N VAL A 825 0.14 -6.05 3.05
CA VAL A 825 -1.21 -5.54 2.79
C VAL A 825 -1.80 -5.00 4.09
N ASN A 826 -2.18 -3.72 4.07
CA ASN A 826 -2.92 -3.07 5.15
C ASN A 826 -4.43 -3.31 4.97
N THR A 827 -4.98 -2.99 3.80
CA THR A 827 -6.39 -3.21 3.46
C THR A 827 -6.56 -3.87 2.09
N LEU A 828 -7.69 -4.56 1.91
CA LEU A 828 -8.08 -5.12 0.61
C LEU A 828 -9.51 -4.72 0.27
N THR A 829 -9.68 -3.94 -0.79
CA THR A 829 -10.97 -3.38 -1.22
C THR A 829 -11.34 -3.89 -2.60
N PHE A 830 -12.57 -4.37 -2.75
CA PHE A 830 -13.15 -4.82 -4.03
C PHE A 830 -14.34 -3.94 -4.39
N ASN A 831 -14.36 -3.39 -5.60
CA ASN A 831 -15.44 -2.56 -6.12
C ASN A 831 -16.09 -3.24 -7.33
N GLY A 832 -17.37 -3.61 -7.23
CA GLY A 832 -18.16 -4.26 -8.27
C GLY A 832 -18.62 -3.33 -9.38
N TYR A 833 -19.12 -2.15 -9.02
CA TYR A 833 -19.79 -1.18 -9.90
C TYR A 833 -21.17 -1.62 -10.40
N LEU A 834 -21.30 -2.16 -11.61
CA LEU A 834 -22.58 -2.60 -12.17
C LEU A 834 -22.48 -4.07 -12.54
N GLY A 835 -23.55 -4.82 -12.32
CA GLY A 835 -23.63 -6.23 -12.72
C GLY A 835 -23.78 -7.16 -11.53
N ASP A 836 -23.89 -8.46 -11.79
CA ASP A 836 -24.04 -9.46 -10.73
C ASP A 836 -22.65 -9.95 -10.28
N ASP A 837 -22.09 -9.33 -9.24
CA ASP A 837 -20.70 -9.54 -8.82
C ASP A 837 -20.55 -10.53 -7.68
N VAL A 838 -19.40 -11.22 -7.66
CA VAL A 838 -19.13 -12.23 -6.63
C VAL A 838 -17.71 -12.13 -6.07
N LEU A 839 -17.59 -11.90 -4.76
CA LEU A 839 -16.35 -12.10 -4.02
C LEU A 839 -16.40 -13.45 -3.27
N THR A 840 -15.43 -14.33 -3.51
CA THR A 840 -15.25 -15.56 -2.71
C THR A 840 -14.04 -15.44 -1.81
N VAL A 841 -14.23 -15.60 -0.50
CA VAL A 841 -13.16 -15.58 0.51
C VAL A 841 -12.98 -16.96 1.13
N ASP A 842 -11.79 -17.53 0.94
CA ASP A 842 -11.43 -18.88 1.37
C ASP A 842 -10.50 -18.89 2.57
N PHE A 843 -11.04 -19.30 3.72
CA PHE A 843 -10.35 -19.40 5.01
C PHE A 843 -9.63 -20.73 5.22
N SER A 844 -9.69 -21.66 4.25
CA SER A 844 -9.18 -23.02 4.42
C SER A 844 -7.69 -23.12 4.74
N ASN A 845 -6.90 -22.09 4.42
CA ASN A 845 -5.46 -22.03 4.68
C ASN A 845 -5.07 -20.88 5.62
N GLY A 846 -6.01 -20.39 6.43
CA GLY A 846 -5.85 -19.20 7.26
C GLY A 846 -6.68 -18.04 6.74
N SER A 847 -6.80 -16.99 7.56
CA SER A 847 -7.55 -15.78 7.20
C SER A 847 -6.77 -14.99 6.14
N PRO A 848 -7.37 -14.70 4.97
CA PRO A 848 -6.77 -13.80 3.99
C PRO A 848 -7.14 -12.33 4.24
N ILE A 849 -7.76 -11.99 5.38
CA ILE A 849 -8.19 -10.62 5.71
C ILE A 849 -7.01 -9.88 6.36
N PRO A 850 -6.49 -8.81 5.74
CA PRO A 850 -5.43 -7.96 6.31
C PRO A 850 -5.81 -7.30 7.64
N VAL A 851 -4.83 -6.72 8.34
CA VAL A 851 -5.05 -6.08 9.65
C VAL A 851 -5.97 -4.86 9.59
N GLY A 852 -5.86 -4.05 8.54
CA GLY A 852 -6.77 -2.93 8.27
C GLY A 852 -8.14 -3.37 7.73
N GLY A 853 -8.31 -4.67 7.46
CA GLY A 853 -9.58 -5.27 7.07
C GLY A 853 -9.74 -5.50 5.57
N MET A 854 -10.93 -5.97 5.21
CA MET A 854 -11.35 -6.21 3.84
C MET A 854 -12.71 -5.57 3.59
N THR A 855 -12.88 -4.95 2.43
CA THR A 855 -14.14 -4.31 2.01
C THR A 855 -14.59 -4.88 0.67
N PHE A 856 -15.89 -5.10 0.53
CA PHE A 856 -16.51 -5.42 -0.75
C PHE A 856 -17.74 -4.53 -0.97
N ASP A 857 -17.67 -3.71 -2.00
CA ASP A 857 -18.78 -2.94 -2.54
C ASP A 857 -19.32 -3.68 -3.78
N GLY A 858 -20.55 -4.19 -3.70
CA GLY A 858 -21.19 -4.88 -4.82
C GLY A 858 -21.68 -3.92 -5.91
N GLY A 859 -22.05 -2.69 -5.53
CA GLY A 859 -22.62 -1.73 -6.47
C GLY A 859 -24.10 -1.99 -6.79
N ASP A 860 -24.52 -1.68 -8.02
CA ASP A 860 -25.91 -1.91 -8.45
C ASP A 860 -26.05 -3.30 -9.10
N ASP A 861 -27.15 -3.99 -8.77
CA ASP A 861 -27.67 -5.27 -9.30
C ASP A 861 -27.74 -6.37 -8.22
N ALA A 862 -27.18 -7.55 -8.44
CA ALA A 862 -27.37 -8.69 -7.54
C ALA A 862 -26.05 -9.34 -7.15
N ASP A 863 -25.55 -8.90 -6.00
CA ASP A 863 -24.18 -9.13 -5.57
C ASP A 863 -24.08 -10.10 -4.41
N ARG A 864 -22.94 -10.77 -4.34
CA ARG A 864 -22.76 -11.86 -3.38
C ARG A 864 -21.36 -11.98 -2.84
N LEU A 865 -21.27 -12.11 -1.52
CA LEU A 865 -20.10 -12.62 -0.82
C LEU A 865 -20.24 -14.13 -0.59
N ALA A 866 -19.27 -14.93 -1.01
CA ALA A 866 -19.17 -16.35 -0.72
C ALA A 866 -18.07 -16.63 0.30
N ILE A 867 -18.38 -17.41 1.34
CA ILE A 867 -17.45 -17.80 2.41
C ILE A 867 -17.18 -19.29 2.32
N VAL A 868 -15.91 -19.66 2.18
CA VAL A 868 -15.43 -21.04 2.36
C VAL A 868 -14.76 -21.13 3.73
N GLY A 869 -15.40 -21.84 4.66
CA GLY A 869 -14.93 -21.98 6.04
C GLY A 869 -13.70 -22.88 6.20
N THR A 870 -13.21 -22.98 7.44
CA THR A 870 -12.08 -23.84 7.79
C THR A 870 -12.52 -25.31 7.94
N SER A 871 -11.56 -26.21 8.18
CA SER A 871 -11.88 -27.59 8.57
C SER A 871 -12.33 -27.74 10.03
N ALA A 872 -12.24 -26.67 10.82
CA ALA A 872 -12.67 -26.62 12.21
C ALA A 872 -14.06 -25.98 12.33
N PHE A 873 -14.57 -25.84 13.56
CA PHE A 873 -15.79 -25.08 13.81
C PHE A 873 -15.46 -23.58 13.84
N ASP A 874 -16.08 -22.80 12.96
CA ASP A 874 -15.88 -21.34 12.88
C ASP A 874 -17.02 -20.55 13.57
N ASP A 875 -16.71 -19.39 14.13
CA ASP A 875 -17.71 -18.42 14.57
C ASP A 875 -18.04 -17.47 13.41
N LEU A 876 -19.32 -17.37 13.02
CA LEU A 876 -19.76 -16.53 11.90
C LEU A 876 -20.93 -15.62 12.31
N ALA A 877 -20.75 -14.31 12.11
CA ALA A 877 -21.81 -13.32 12.25
C ALA A 877 -22.01 -12.56 10.94
N VAL A 878 -23.24 -12.52 10.45
CA VAL A 878 -23.60 -11.88 9.17
C VAL A 878 -24.69 -10.84 9.41
N ASN A 879 -24.45 -9.62 8.94
CA ASN A 879 -25.44 -8.56 8.91
C ASN A 879 -25.36 -7.74 7.61
N SER A 880 -26.22 -6.74 7.45
CA SER A 880 -26.29 -5.95 6.22
C SER A 880 -25.07 -5.05 5.95
N LEU A 881 -24.18 -4.86 6.92
CA LEU A 881 -22.97 -4.04 6.82
C LEU A 881 -21.68 -4.88 6.79
N GLY A 882 -21.76 -6.19 6.97
CA GLY A 882 -20.56 -7.01 7.02
C GLY A 882 -20.73 -8.46 7.47
N VAL A 883 -19.65 -9.21 7.25
CA VAL A 883 -19.44 -10.59 7.71
C VAL A 883 -18.24 -10.64 8.62
N ALA A 884 -18.42 -11.11 9.86
CA ALA A 884 -17.34 -11.38 10.78
C ALA A 884 -17.10 -12.90 10.87
N HIS A 885 -15.90 -13.35 10.49
CA HIS A 885 -15.43 -14.73 10.60
C HIS A 885 -14.32 -14.82 11.64
N ASN A 886 -14.54 -15.57 12.72
CA ASN A 886 -13.59 -15.74 13.83
C ASN A 886 -13.01 -14.41 14.39
N GLY A 887 -13.76 -13.31 14.28
CA GLY A 887 -13.36 -11.96 14.72
C GLY A 887 -12.78 -11.05 13.62
N SER A 888 -12.40 -11.60 12.46
CA SER A 888 -11.98 -10.79 11.30
C SER A 888 -13.21 -10.31 10.53
N LEU A 889 -13.23 -9.02 10.17
CA LEU A 889 -14.37 -8.37 9.53
C LEU A 889 -14.14 -8.19 8.02
N ILE A 890 -15.16 -8.52 7.24
CA ILE A 890 -15.35 -8.08 5.86
C ILE A 890 -16.49 -7.06 5.89
N ALA A 891 -16.17 -5.80 5.60
CA ALA A 891 -17.16 -4.74 5.46
C ALA A 891 -17.88 -4.90 4.11
N LEU A 892 -19.21 -4.73 4.11
CA LEU A 892 -20.04 -4.88 2.93
C LEU A 892 -20.80 -3.58 2.65
N THR A 893 -20.82 -3.18 1.38
CA THR A 893 -21.67 -2.12 0.82
C THR A 893 -22.39 -2.70 -0.38
N ASP A 894 -23.71 -2.46 -0.49
CA ASP A 894 -24.53 -2.90 -1.61
C ASP A 894 -24.32 -4.38 -2.01
N VAL A 895 -24.37 -5.28 -1.02
CA VAL A 895 -24.32 -6.75 -1.24
C VAL A 895 -25.61 -7.41 -0.77
N GLU A 896 -26.31 -8.09 -1.68
CA GLU A 896 -27.63 -8.68 -1.43
C GLU A 896 -27.59 -9.99 -0.66
N ALA A 897 -26.53 -10.79 -0.84
CA ALA A 897 -26.49 -12.16 -0.31
C ALA A 897 -25.11 -12.59 0.18
N THR A 898 -25.11 -13.38 1.26
CA THR A 898 -23.92 -14.15 1.69
C THR A 898 -24.15 -15.65 1.48
N THR A 899 -23.26 -16.32 0.75
CA THR A 899 -23.28 -17.78 0.54
C THR A 899 -22.26 -18.48 1.42
N LEU A 900 -22.68 -19.56 2.09
CA LEU A 900 -21.82 -20.43 2.86
C LEU A 900 -21.54 -21.71 2.06
N ASP A 901 -20.26 -22.05 1.92
CA ASP A 901 -19.83 -23.20 1.11
C ASP A 901 -18.73 -24.04 1.79
N THR A 902 -18.42 -25.19 1.20
CA THR A 902 -17.39 -26.15 1.63
C THR A 902 -16.28 -26.28 0.59
N LEU A 903 -15.11 -26.72 1.03
CA LEU A 903 -14.06 -27.16 0.11
C LEU A 903 -14.52 -28.33 -0.76
N THR A 904 -13.95 -28.43 -1.96
CA THR A 904 -14.25 -29.53 -2.89
C THR A 904 -13.95 -30.90 -2.25
N GLY A 905 -14.98 -31.74 -2.13
CA GLY A 905 -14.88 -33.08 -1.54
C GLY A 905 -15.36 -33.18 -0.09
N GLN A 906 -15.66 -32.05 0.55
CA GLN A 906 -16.39 -32.01 1.82
C GLN A 906 -17.89 -31.79 1.58
N ASN A 907 -18.72 -32.49 2.36
CA ASN A 907 -20.18 -32.35 2.32
C ASN A 907 -20.73 -31.48 3.46
N SER A 908 -19.89 -31.09 4.43
CA SER A 908 -20.34 -30.49 5.68
C SER A 908 -19.64 -29.16 5.96
N ILE A 909 -20.42 -28.19 6.43
CA ILE A 909 -19.97 -26.89 6.95
C ILE A 909 -20.03 -26.97 8.47
N TYR A 910 -18.99 -26.53 9.18
CA TYR A 910 -18.92 -26.59 10.65
C TYR A 910 -18.83 -25.19 11.25
N LEU A 911 -19.83 -24.80 12.04
CA LEU A 911 -19.89 -23.49 12.70
C LEU A 911 -20.06 -23.66 14.20
N ASN A 912 -19.28 -22.98 15.02
CA ASN A 912 -19.54 -22.93 16.45
C ASN A 912 -20.76 -22.04 16.73
N THR A 913 -20.82 -20.85 16.12
CA THR A 913 -22.02 -20.02 16.08
C THR A 913 -22.33 -19.53 14.67
N LEU A 914 -23.62 -19.38 14.38
CA LEU A 914 -24.14 -18.67 13.20
C LEU A 914 -25.16 -17.63 13.67
N ASP A 915 -24.80 -16.36 13.58
CA ASP A 915 -25.68 -15.24 13.93
C ASP A 915 -26.02 -14.44 12.66
N VAL A 916 -27.30 -14.42 12.26
CA VAL A 916 -27.77 -13.71 11.06
C VAL A 916 -28.72 -12.60 11.45
N LEU A 917 -28.38 -11.34 11.14
CA LEU A 917 -29.13 -10.15 11.55
C LEU A 917 -29.40 -9.24 10.35
N ASN A 918 -30.68 -9.10 9.97
CA ASN A 918 -31.12 -8.25 8.84
C ASN A 918 -30.36 -8.54 7.52
N ALA A 919 -29.98 -9.80 7.30
CA ALA A 919 -29.25 -10.24 6.11
C ALA A 919 -29.91 -11.46 5.48
N PHE A 920 -29.57 -11.69 4.20
CA PHE A 920 -29.89 -12.91 3.47
C PHE A 920 -28.63 -13.80 3.42
N VAL A 921 -28.72 -14.97 4.05
CA VAL A 921 -27.65 -15.97 4.04
C VAL A 921 -28.17 -17.24 3.38
N GLU A 922 -27.40 -17.83 2.48
CA GLU A 922 -27.74 -19.11 1.86
C GLU A 922 -26.64 -20.16 2.03
N VAL A 923 -27.02 -21.43 2.10
CA VAL A 923 -26.07 -22.55 1.99
C VAL A 923 -25.97 -22.95 0.53
N ALA A 924 -24.76 -23.01 -0.03
CA ALA A 924 -24.54 -23.41 -1.40
C ALA A 924 -25.21 -24.77 -1.72
N PRO A 925 -25.87 -24.91 -2.89
CA PRO A 925 -26.63 -26.10 -3.23
C PRO A 925 -25.75 -27.35 -3.43
N GLY A 926 -26.38 -28.52 -3.47
CA GLY A 926 -25.73 -29.83 -3.63
C GLY A 926 -26.04 -30.81 -2.50
N GLY A 927 -27.01 -30.49 -1.64
CA GLY A 927 -27.38 -31.29 -0.48
C GLY A 927 -26.25 -31.42 0.53
N LYS A 928 -25.64 -30.30 0.90
CA LYS A 928 -24.63 -30.20 1.96
C LYS A 928 -25.30 -30.34 3.34
N VAL A 929 -24.49 -30.46 4.38
CA VAL A 929 -24.94 -30.46 5.78
C VAL A 929 -24.27 -29.30 6.50
N LEU A 930 -25.05 -28.32 6.98
CA LEU A 930 -24.52 -27.32 7.90
C LEU A 930 -24.68 -27.83 9.32
N ARG A 931 -23.59 -27.92 10.07
CA ARG A 931 -23.59 -28.29 11.49
C ARG A 931 -23.19 -27.09 12.32
N THR A 932 -24.04 -26.70 13.27
CA THR A 932 -23.74 -25.62 14.21
C THR A 932 -23.96 -25.98 15.68
N ASN A 933 -23.20 -25.38 16.60
CA ASN A 933 -23.46 -25.45 18.05
C ASN A 933 -24.40 -24.33 18.53
N GLY A 934 -24.65 -23.31 17.71
CA GLY A 934 -25.54 -22.19 18.02
C GLY A 934 -26.06 -21.49 16.77
N LEU A 935 -27.35 -21.19 16.74
CA LEU A 935 -27.99 -20.47 15.64
C LEU A 935 -28.87 -19.36 16.22
N THR A 936 -28.65 -18.13 15.76
CA THR A 936 -29.49 -16.97 16.07
C THR A 936 -29.94 -16.30 14.79
N LEU A 937 -31.24 -16.09 14.62
CA LEU A 937 -31.81 -15.34 13.50
C LEU A 937 -32.57 -14.11 14.00
N GLY A 938 -32.22 -12.94 13.47
CA GLY A 938 -32.98 -11.70 13.65
C GLY A 938 -34.36 -11.76 13.00
N ILE A 939 -35.25 -10.83 13.35
CA ILE A 939 -36.66 -10.86 12.92
C ILE A 939 -36.85 -10.71 11.40
N ALA A 940 -35.90 -10.04 10.71
CA ALA A 940 -35.90 -9.86 9.27
C ALA A 940 -34.86 -10.73 8.55
N ALA A 941 -34.12 -11.58 9.28
CA ALA A 941 -33.10 -12.43 8.69
C ALA A 941 -33.73 -13.53 7.83
N VAL A 942 -33.10 -13.87 6.71
CA VAL A 942 -33.46 -15.00 5.86
C VAL A 942 -32.26 -15.93 5.80
N PHE A 943 -32.47 -17.18 6.21
CA PHE A 943 -31.47 -18.24 6.11
C PHE A 943 -31.98 -19.34 5.17
N ASP A 944 -31.50 -19.34 3.93
CA ASP A 944 -31.92 -20.26 2.88
C ASP A 944 -31.04 -21.52 2.86
N LEU A 945 -31.63 -22.67 3.17
CA LEU A 945 -30.93 -23.95 3.13
C LEU A 945 -30.80 -24.53 1.71
N ASN A 946 -31.36 -23.91 0.68
CA ASN A 946 -31.41 -24.49 -0.68
C ASN A 946 -31.93 -25.95 -0.62
N ASP A 947 -31.18 -26.93 -1.13
CA ASP A 947 -31.47 -28.37 -1.03
C ASP A 947 -30.65 -29.10 0.06
N CYS A 948 -30.13 -28.34 1.03
CA CYS A 948 -29.22 -28.78 2.10
C CYS A 948 -29.94 -29.05 3.43
N ASP A 949 -29.21 -29.70 4.33
CA ASP A 949 -29.69 -30.13 5.63
C ASP A 949 -28.94 -29.40 6.77
N LEU A 950 -29.56 -29.28 7.93
CA LEU A 950 -29.03 -28.54 9.09
C LEU A 950 -29.05 -29.39 10.36
N ILE A 951 -27.94 -29.38 11.09
CA ILE A 951 -27.78 -29.97 12.42
C ILE A 951 -27.49 -28.85 13.40
N ILE A 952 -28.30 -28.72 14.45
CA ILE A 952 -28.02 -27.83 15.58
C ILE A 952 -27.74 -28.70 16.82
N GLN A 953 -26.50 -28.64 17.32
CA GLN A 953 -26.11 -29.34 18.54
C GLN A 953 -26.65 -28.59 19.76
N ALA A 954 -27.55 -29.22 20.50
CA ALA A 954 -28.05 -28.69 21.76
C ALA A 954 -27.64 -29.59 22.95
N THR A 955 -28.06 -29.19 24.14
CA THR A 955 -27.94 -29.99 25.37
C THR A 955 -29.32 -30.53 25.76
N ALA A 956 -29.36 -31.51 26.66
CA ALA A 956 -30.63 -32.01 27.21
C ALA A 956 -31.50 -30.90 27.85
N ALA A 957 -30.87 -29.83 28.35
CA ALA A 957 -31.58 -28.69 28.95
C ALA A 957 -32.08 -27.67 27.92
N THR A 958 -31.43 -27.56 26.75
CA THR A 958 -31.70 -26.51 25.77
C THR A 958 -32.45 -26.99 24.53
N ARG A 959 -32.43 -28.30 24.23
CA ARG A 959 -32.98 -28.87 22.97
C ARG A 959 -34.43 -28.49 22.67
N ASP A 960 -35.30 -28.38 23.68
CA ASP A 960 -36.70 -28.00 23.48
C ASP A 960 -36.86 -26.51 23.14
N ALA A 961 -36.03 -25.65 23.71
CA ALA A 961 -36.02 -24.23 23.39
C ALA A 961 -35.49 -23.99 21.97
N VAL A 962 -34.39 -24.67 21.61
CA VAL A 962 -33.81 -24.64 20.25
C VAL A 962 -34.84 -25.12 19.23
N MET A 963 -35.49 -26.27 19.47
CA MET A 963 -36.54 -26.79 18.59
C MET A 963 -37.70 -25.80 18.40
N SER A 964 -38.16 -25.16 19.49
CA SER A 964 -39.26 -24.19 19.40
C SER A 964 -38.89 -22.96 18.58
N ALA A 965 -37.63 -22.52 18.65
CA ALA A 965 -37.13 -21.42 17.82
C ALA A 965 -37.06 -21.84 16.33
N VAL A 966 -36.51 -23.02 16.04
CA VAL A 966 -36.43 -23.59 14.68
C VAL A 966 -37.80 -23.74 14.04
N ASP A 967 -38.76 -24.32 14.75
CA ASP A 967 -40.14 -24.46 14.25
C ASP A 967 -40.75 -23.09 13.93
N GLY A 968 -40.52 -22.09 14.81
CA GLY A 968 -40.98 -20.72 14.59
C GLY A 968 -40.35 -20.06 13.35
N TRP A 969 -39.05 -20.25 13.14
CA TRP A 969 -38.35 -19.72 11.97
C TRP A 969 -38.79 -20.40 10.67
N ILE A 970 -38.98 -21.73 10.67
CA ILE A 970 -39.49 -22.45 9.49
C ILE A 970 -40.95 -22.03 9.21
N ALA A 971 -41.80 -21.94 10.22
CA ALA A 971 -43.20 -21.52 10.06
C ALA A 971 -43.31 -20.11 9.45
N SER A 972 -42.49 -19.19 9.96
CA SER A 972 -42.40 -17.81 9.46
C SER A 972 -41.99 -17.76 7.99
N ALA A 973 -40.94 -18.49 7.61
CA ALA A 973 -40.46 -18.56 6.23
C ALA A 973 -41.45 -19.24 5.29
N ARG A 974 -42.05 -20.36 5.73
CA ARG A 974 -42.99 -21.17 4.95
C ARG A 974 -44.27 -20.41 4.63
N ASN A 975 -44.75 -19.53 5.52
CA ASN A 975 -45.88 -18.63 5.29
C ASN A 975 -47.15 -19.33 4.75
N PHE A 976 -47.50 -20.52 5.26
CA PHE A 976 -48.64 -21.32 4.78
C PHE A 976 -49.96 -20.94 5.49
N PRO A 977 -51.12 -20.89 4.79
CA PRO A 977 -51.37 -21.04 3.35
C PRO A 977 -51.31 -19.72 2.56
N GLY A 978 -50.46 -18.77 2.97
CA GLY A 978 -50.34 -17.45 2.37
C GLY A 978 -49.77 -17.44 0.95
N PRO A 979 -49.94 -16.32 0.20
CA PRO A 979 -49.28 -16.14 -1.09
C PRO A 979 -47.76 -16.06 -0.90
N GLY A 980 -47.00 -16.80 -1.72
CA GLY A 980 -45.54 -16.79 -1.66
C GLY A 980 -44.97 -17.65 -0.52
N MET A 981 -45.26 -18.96 -0.55
CA MET A 981 -44.64 -19.92 0.36
C MET A 981 -43.12 -19.89 0.20
N TRP A 982 -42.38 -19.97 1.33
CA TRP A 982 -40.91 -19.91 1.37
C TRP A 982 -40.29 -18.55 0.98
N LEU A 983 -41.05 -17.45 1.12
CA LEU A 983 -40.56 -16.07 0.93
C LEU A 983 -40.51 -15.25 2.23
N GLY A 984 -40.96 -15.81 3.36
CA GLY A 984 -40.90 -15.11 4.65
C GLY A 984 -39.52 -15.15 5.31
N PRO A 985 -39.29 -14.34 6.36
CA PRO A 985 -38.06 -14.39 7.16
C PRO A 985 -38.00 -15.67 8.01
N GLY A 986 -36.78 -16.11 8.37
CA GLY A 986 -36.51 -17.33 9.10
C GLY A 986 -35.72 -18.35 8.28
N ILE A 987 -35.91 -19.65 8.57
CA ILE A 987 -35.23 -20.74 7.86
C ILE A 987 -36.07 -21.13 6.65
N THR A 988 -35.59 -20.80 5.44
CA THR A 988 -36.27 -21.05 4.17
C THR A 988 -35.54 -22.07 3.31
N SER A 989 -36.13 -22.42 2.17
CA SER A 989 -35.52 -23.28 1.15
C SER A 989 -36.00 -22.87 -0.25
N SER A 990 -35.07 -22.34 -1.06
CA SER A 990 -35.32 -22.02 -2.47
C SER A 990 -35.75 -23.27 -3.27
N ALA A 991 -35.20 -24.45 -2.92
CA ALA A 991 -35.53 -25.72 -3.55
C ALA A 991 -36.97 -26.16 -3.21
N ALA A 992 -37.37 -26.01 -1.95
CA ALA A 992 -38.74 -26.27 -1.54
C ALA A 992 -39.73 -25.30 -2.19
N ARG A 993 -39.34 -24.02 -2.34
CA ARG A 993 -40.13 -22.99 -3.03
C ARG A 993 -40.48 -23.36 -4.46
N ALA A 994 -39.64 -24.13 -5.15
CA ALA A 994 -39.92 -24.59 -6.51
C ALA A 994 -41.13 -25.55 -6.59
N ASN A 995 -41.37 -26.35 -5.55
CA ASN A 995 -42.52 -27.27 -5.44
C ASN A 995 -43.08 -27.30 -4.01
N PRO A 996 -43.71 -26.22 -3.54
CA PRO A 996 -43.95 -25.97 -2.12
C PRO A 996 -44.98 -26.90 -1.47
N LEU A 997 -45.81 -27.57 -2.29
CA LEU A 997 -46.75 -28.61 -1.83
C LEU A 997 -46.11 -30.01 -1.79
N LEU A 998 -45.03 -30.26 -2.53
CA LEU A 998 -44.37 -31.57 -2.60
C LEU A 998 -43.23 -31.67 -1.58
N THR A 999 -42.36 -30.67 -1.55
CA THR A 999 -41.13 -30.64 -0.74
C THR A 999 -41.16 -29.53 0.28
N GLY A 1000 -40.41 -29.70 1.36
CA GLY A 1000 -40.28 -28.72 2.44
C GLY A 1000 -39.11 -29.02 3.36
N LEU A 1001 -38.99 -28.22 4.42
CA LEU A 1001 -38.09 -28.47 5.52
C LEU A 1001 -38.84 -29.18 6.66
N ALA A 1002 -38.30 -30.30 7.12
CA ALA A 1002 -38.81 -31.08 8.23
C ALA A 1002 -37.85 -30.98 9.43
N SER A 1003 -38.36 -30.60 10.60
CA SER A 1003 -37.57 -30.42 11.83
C SER A 1003 -37.95 -31.46 12.89
N ILE A 1004 -36.94 -32.06 13.53
CA ILE A 1004 -37.14 -32.97 14.66
C ILE A 1004 -36.10 -32.76 15.77
N ILE A 1005 -36.46 -33.10 17.01
CA ILE A 1005 -35.47 -33.51 18.01
C ILE A 1005 -35.13 -34.96 17.74
N ASN A 1006 -33.83 -35.30 17.67
CA ASN A 1006 -33.34 -36.63 17.37
C ASN A 1006 -33.47 -37.63 18.53
N ASP A 1007 -34.58 -37.62 19.26
CA ASP A 1007 -34.87 -38.53 20.39
C ASP A 1007 -36.15 -39.31 20.11
N ASP A 1008 -36.08 -40.64 20.04
CA ASP A 1008 -37.23 -41.51 19.77
C ASP A 1008 -38.22 -41.65 20.95
N GLY A 1009 -37.94 -40.99 22.07
CA GLY A 1009 -38.72 -41.05 23.30
C GLY A 1009 -38.33 -42.21 24.23
N THR A 1010 -37.39 -43.07 23.80
CA THR A 1010 -36.77 -44.13 24.61
C THR A 1010 -35.38 -43.76 25.10
N GLY A 1011 -34.86 -42.60 24.68
CA GLY A 1011 -33.48 -42.18 24.89
C GLY A 1011 -32.51 -42.72 23.83
N ALA A 1012 -33.03 -43.22 22.70
CA ALA A 1012 -32.26 -43.57 21.51
C ALA A 1012 -32.47 -42.52 20.40
N THR A 1013 -31.54 -42.46 19.44
CA THR A 1013 -31.64 -41.56 18.29
C THR A 1013 -32.72 -42.02 17.32
N VAL A 1014 -33.35 -41.07 16.63
CA VAL A 1014 -34.27 -41.36 15.52
C VAL A 1014 -33.46 -41.79 14.29
N ILE A 1015 -32.38 -41.04 14.03
CA ILE A 1015 -31.48 -41.22 12.91
C ILE A 1015 -30.03 -40.99 13.38
N ASP A 1016 -29.13 -41.91 13.06
CA ASP A 1016 -27.68 -41.79 13.25
C ASP A 1016 -26.98 -42.84 12.35
N PRO A 1017 -26.07 -42.44 11.44
CA PRO A 1017 -25.65 -41.07 11.12
C PRO A 1017 -26.71 -40.29 10.32
N PHE A 1018 -26.71 -38.97 10.46
CA PHE A 1018 -27.51 -38.05 9.65
C PHE A 1018 -26.67 -37.52 8.48
N ASN A 1019 -26.91 -38.04 7.27
CA ASN A 1019 -26.15 -37.72 6.06
C ASN A 1019 -24.61 -37.86 6.17
N GLY A 1020 -24.17 -38.81 6.99
CA GLY A 1020 -22.74 -39.06 7.23
C GLY A 1020 -22.17 -38.35 8.46
N GLU A 1021 -22.93 -37.44 9.08
CA GLU A 1021 -22.57 -36.80 10.35
C GLU A 1021 -23.07 -37.62 11.53
N THR A 1022 -22.22 -37.79 12.55
CA THR A 1022 -22.63 -38.42 13.81
C THR A 1022 -23.52 -37.47 14.61
N VAL A 1023 -24.65 -37.97 15.10
CA VAL A 1023 -25.63 -37.17 15.84
C VAL A 1023 -26.07 -37.89 17.12
N ASP A 1024 -26.48 -37.13 18.12
CA ASP A 1024 -26.99 -37.67 19.38
C ASP A 1024 -28.46 -37.27 19.61
N VAL A 1025 -29.00 -37.67 20.76
CA VAL A 1025 -30.41 -37.43 21.14
C VAL A 1025 -30.74 -35.98 21.46
N ASN A 1026 -29.74 -35.10 21.50
CA ASN A 1026 -29.91 -33.68 21.77
C ASN A 1026 -29.80 -32.83 20.50
N CYS A 1027 -29.38 -33.41 19.37
CA CYS A 1027 -29.40 -32.70 18.08
C CYS A 1027 -30.83 -32.34 17.67
N VAL A 1028 -31.01 -31.09 17.23
CA VAL A 1028 -32.16 -30.67 16.43
C VAL A 1028 -31.76 -30.79 14.97
N LEU A 1029 -32.52 -31.55 14.19
CA LEU A 1029 -32.25 -31.85 12.79
C LEU A 1029 -33.29 -31.15 11.93
N VAL A 1030 -32.86 -30.49 10.87
CA VAL A 1030 -33.71 -29.94 9.83
C VAL A 1030 -33.29 -30.56 8.50
N LYS A 1031 -34.25 -31.12 7.77
CA LYS A 1031 -34.00 -31.82 6.52
C LYS A 1031 -34.83 -31.26 5.39
N TYR A 1032 -34.22 -31.05 4.22
CA TYR A 1032 -34.93 -30.91 2.97
C TYR A 1032 -35.47 -32.29 2.53
N THR A 1033 -36.80 -32.44 2.59
CA THR A 1033 -37.48 -33.70 2.29
C THR A 1033 -38.90 -33.50 1.74
N TYR A 1034 -39.65 -34.57 1.53
CA TYR A 1034 -41.04 -34.52 1.14
C TYR A 1034 -41.93 -34.05 2.30
N ASN A 1035 -42.94 -33.22 2.00
CA ASN A 1035 -43.92 -32.80 2.99
C ASN A 1035 -44.67 -34.03 3.53
N GLY A 1036 -44.39 -34.42 4.77
CA GLY A 1036 -44.98 -35.62 5.36
C GLY A 1036 -43.98 -36.69 5.80
N ASP A 1037 -42.70 -36.57 5.42
CA ASP A 1037 -41.64 -37.46 5.92
C ASP A 1037 -41.34 -37.14 7.40
N ALA A 1038 -41.99 -37.87 8.29
CA ALA A 1038 -42.01 -37.61 9.72
C ALA A 1038 -40.82 -38.25 10.46
N ASP A 1039 -40.00 -39.06 9.79
CA ASP A 1039 -38.83 -39.72 10.37
C ASP A 1039 -37.50 -39.39 9.68
N LEU A 1040 -37.54 -38.54 8.66
CA LEU A 1040 -36.40 -37.98 7.92
C LEU A 1040 -35.64 -39.02 7.10
N ASN A 1041 -36.29 -40.12 6.73
CA ASN A 1041 -35.68 -41.19 5.92
C ASN A 1041 -35.65 -40.86 4.41
N GLY A 1042 -36.30 -39.77 3.98
CA GLY A 1042 -36.31 -39.26 2.61
C GLY A 1042 -37.44 -39.80 1.74
N ILE A 1043 -38.38 -40.58 2.29
CA ILE A 1043 -39.58 -41.09 1.60
C ILE A 1043 -40.81 -40.91 2.48
N ILE A 1044 -41.99 -40.90 1.87
CA ILE A 1044 -43.26 -41.00 2.60
C ILE A 1044 -43.76 -42.44 2.47
N ASP A 1045 -43.94 -43.13 3.58
CA ASP A 1045 -44.49 -44.48 3.62
C ASP A 1045 -45.51 -44.72 4.74
N ALA A 1046 -45.81 -45.98 5.03
CA ALA A 1046 -46.83 -46.35 6.01
C ALA A 1046 -46.47 -45.91 7.43
N ASP A 1047 -45.19 -45.79 7.76
CA ASP A 1047 -44.73 -45.37 9.08
C ASP A 1047 -45.06 -43.89 9.33
N ASP A 1048 -44.98 -43.03 8.30
CA ASP A 1048 -45.35 -41.62 8.37
C ASP A 1048 -46.86 -41.42 8.58
N TYR A 1049 -47.68 -42.14 7.81
CA TYR A 1049 -49.13 -42.12 7.98
C TYR A 1049 -49.54 -42.56 9.39
N PHE A 1050 -48.86 -43.57 9.93
CA PHE A 1050 -49.14 -44.03 11.29
C PHE A 1050 -48.82 -42.95 12.34
N ARG A 1051 -47.79 -42.12 12.09
CA ARG A 1051 -47.39 -41.03 12.99
C ARG A 1051 -48.39 -39.88 12.99
N ILE A 1052 -48.83 -39.39 11.83
CA ILE A 1052 -49.84 -38.31 11.78
C ILE A 1052 -51.17 -38.76 12.42
N ASP A 1053 -51.60 -40.00 12.19
CA ASP A 1053 -52.81 -40.53 12.82
C ASP A 1053 -52.68 -40.60 14.34
N GLN A 1054 -51.51 -40.99 14.86
CA GLN A 1054 -51.24 -40.96 16.30
C GLN A 1054 -51.17 -39.53 16.84
N GLY A 1055 -50.53 -38.61 16.12
CA GLY A 1055 -50.42 -37.22 16.53
C GLY A 1055 -51.77 -36.53 16.60
N PHE A 1056 -52.63 -36.74 15.60
CA PHE A 1056 -54.01 -36.23 15.59
C PHE A 1056 -54.82 -36.79 16.77
N LEU A 1057 -54.76 -38.10 17.01
CA LEU A 1057 -55.47 -38.73 18.14
C LEU A 1057 -54.99 -38.23 19.51
N ASN A 1058 -53.71 -37.89 19.65
CA ASN A 1058 -53.11 -37.44 20.90
C ASN A 1058 -52.97 -35.92 21.02
N ASN A 1059 -53.41 -35.16 20.00
CA ASN A 1059 -53.30 -33.71 19.91
C ASN A 1059 -51.86 -33.19 20.09
N TRP A 1060 -50.91 -33.82 19.40
CA TRP A 1060 -49.53 -33.36 19.28
C TRP A 1060 -49.40 -32.27 18.20
N ALA A 1061 -48.32 -31.48 18.24
CA ALA A 1061 -48.21 -30.22 17.51
C ALA A 1061 -46.79 -29.94 16.96
N ARG A 1062 -46.06 -30.98 16.57
CA ARG A 1062 -44.71 -30.86 15.96
C ARG A 1062 -44.67 -31.66 14.67
N TYR A 1063 -43.78 -31.29 13.75
CA TYR A 1063 -43.65 -31.91 12.43
C TYR A 1063 -43.57 -33.44 12.48
N ARG A 1064 -42.70 -33.99 13.33
CA ARG A 1064 -42.56 -35.45 13.56
C ARG A 1064 -43.85 -36.18 13.89
N ASN A 1065 -44.84 -35.47 14.41
CA ASN A 1065 -46.12 -36.00 14.84
C ASN A 1065 -47.25 -35.70 13.85
N GLY A 1066 -46.99 -35.03 12.72
CA GLY A 1066 -47.98 -34.79 11.67
C GLY A 1066 -48.40 -33.35 11.43
N ASP A 1067 -47.80 -32.36 12.10
CA ASP A 1067 -48.00 -30.93 11.80
C ASP A 1067 -47.02 -30.50 10.70
N PHE A 1068 -47.37 -30.80 9.44
CA PHE A 1068 -46.47 -30.71 8.29
C PHE A 1068 -46.40 -29.32 7.66
N ASN A 1069 -47.27 -28.41 8.06
CA ASN A 1069 -47.27 -27.01 7.65
C ASN A 1069 -46.84 -26.04 8.78
N TYR A 1070 -46.56 -26.55 9.99
CA TYR A 1070 -46.17 -25.78 11.17
C TYR A 1070 -47.24 -24.80 11.67
N ASN A 1071 -48.53 -25.16 11.56
CA ASN A 1071 -49.64 -24.31 11.98
C ASN A 1071 -50.62 -25.01 12.94
N PRO A 1072 -50.17 -25.46 14.12
CA PRO A 1072 -50.95 -26.35 14.97
C PRO A 1072 -52.35 -25.81 15.31
N PRO A 1073 -53.37 -26.67 15.41
CA PRO A 1073 -53.29 -28.14 15.53
C PRO A 1073 -53.24 -28.88 14.19
N ILE A 1074 -52.85 -30.17 14.24
CA ILE A 1074 -52.95 -31.09 13.08
C ILE A 1074 -54.38 -31.11 12.54
N ASP A 1075 -54.54 -30.75 11.27
CA ASP A 1075 -55.85 -30.67 10.62
C ASP A 1075 -55.88 -31.20 9.19
N ALA A 1076 -56.94 -30.89 8.44
CA ALA A 1076 -57.10 -31.40 7.08
C ALA A 1076 -56.01 -30.92 6.12
N ASP A 1077 -55.41 -29.75 6.35
CA ASP A 1077 -54.36 -29.20 5.51
C ASP A 1077 -53.07 -30.04 5.61
N ASP A 1078 -52.76 -30.58 6.79
CA ASP A 1078 -51.65 -31.51 6.99
C ASP A 1078 -51.85 -32.83 6.24
N TYR A 1079 -53.05 -33.40 6.35
CA TYR A 1079 -53.41 -34.61 5.59
C TYR A 1079 -53.34 -34.36 4.08
N PHE A 1080 -53.76 -33.18 3.60
CA PHE A 1080 -53.63 -32.84 2.19
C PHE A 1080 -52.18 -32.73 1.74
N LEU A 1081 -51.28 -32.22 2.59
CA LEU A 1081 -49.85 -32.13 2.27
C LEU A 1081 -49.21 -33.52 2.11
N ILE A 1082 -49.39 -34.41 3.09
CA ILE A 1082 -48.81 -35.76 3.02
C ILE A 1082 -49.44 -36.59 1.88
N ASP A 1083 -50.75 -36.49 1.65
CA ASP A 1083 -51.42 -37.19 0.55
C ASP A 1083 -50.94 -36.68 -0.82
N TRP A 1084 -50.80 -35.37 -0.97
CA TRP A 1084 -50.28 -34.77 -2.20
C TRP A 1084 -48.84 -35.18 -2.45
N ALA A 1085 -47.99 -35.10 -1.43
CA ALA A 1085 -46.59 -35.46 -1.54
C ALA A 1085 -46.42 -36.97 -1.79
N PHE A 1086 -47.15 -37.85 -1.10
CA PHE A 1086 -47.10 -39.31 -1.32
C PHE A 1086 -47.44 -39.70 -2.76
N LEU A 1087 -48.44 -39.05 -3.36
CA LEU A 1087 -48.85 -39.32 -4.74
C LEU A 1087 -47.84 -38.83 -5.79
N ASN A 1088 -47.02 -37.84 -5.44
CA ASN A 1088 -46.11 -37.15 -6.37
C ASN A 1088 -44.62 -37.30 -6.01
N GLN A 1089 -44.29 -38.02 -4.93
CA GLN A 1089 -42.91 -38.25 -4.53
C GLN A 1089 -42.14 -39.04 -5.60
N GLY A 1090 -40.85 -38.76 -5.69
CA GLY A 1090 -39.91 -39.44 -6.55
C GLY A 1090 -39.10 -40.48 -5.77
N PRO A 1091 -37.87 -40.78 -6.24
CA PRO A 1091 -36.90 -41.53 -5.45
C PRO A 1091 -36.64 -40.90 -4.08
N PRO A 1092 -36.10 -41.65 -3.11
CA PRO A 1092 -35.72 -41.10 -1.82
C PRO A 1092 -34.86 -39.84 -1.96
N LEU A 1093 -35.29 -38.73 -1.36
CA LEU A 1093 -34.47 -37.52 -1.23
C LEU A 1093 -33.41 -37.79 -0.18
N LYS A 1094 -32.11 -37.77 -0.56
CA LYS A 1094 -30.92 -38.10 0.26
C LYS A 1094 -31.28 -38.74 1.62
N GLY A 1095 -31.68 -40.01 1.60
CA GLY A 1095 -32.00 -40.76 2.82
C GLY A 1095 -30.73 -41.21 3.53
N ALA A 1096 -30.69 -41.16 4.86
CA ALA A 1096 -29.63 -41.84 5.61
C ALA A 1096 -29.65 -43.33 5.26
N THR A 1097 -28.50 -43.88 4.85
CA THR A 1097 -28.38 -45.30 4.53
C THR A 1097 -28.63 -46.15 5.78
N MET A 1098 -29.83 -46.72 5.90
CA MET A 1098 -30.11 -47.84 6.80
C MET A 1098 -29.31 -49.06 6.37
N MET A 1099 -28.44 -49.59 7.24
CA MET A 1099 -27.89 -50.93 7.04
C MET A 1099 -29.04 -51.96 7.05
N PRO A 1100 -29.06 -52.96 6.14
CA PRO A 1100 -30.05 -54.02 6.22
C PRO A 1100 -29.89 -54.80 7.53
N PRO A 1101 -31.00 -55.30 8.14
CA PRO A 1101 -30.95 -55.99 9.42
C PRO A 1101 -29.94 -57.14 9.37
N GLY A 1102 -28.96 -57.09 10.28
CA GLY A 1102 -27.89 -58.07 10.36
C GLY A 1102 -28.43 -59.50 10.45
N ALA A 1103 -28.01 -60.34 9.51
CA ALA A 1103 -28.13 -61.78 9.66
C ALA A 1103 -27.42 -62.23 10.95
N PRO A 1104 -27.99 -63.17 11.72
CA PRO A 1104 -27.42 -63.56 13.01
C PRO A 1104 -26.00 -64.14 12.85
N PRO A 1105 -25.10 -63.88 13.82
CA PRO A 1105 -23.69 -64.23 13.70
C PRO A 1105 -23.51 -65.76 13.65
N ARG A 1106 -22.83 -66.23 12.61
CA ARG A 1106 -22.35 -67.62 12.52
C ARG A 1106 -21.11 -67.75 13.41
N PRO A 1107 -20.94 -68.85 14.18
CA PRO A 1107 -19.88 -68.94 15.17
C PRO A 1107 -18.49 -69.01 14.54
N ALA A 1108 -17.54 -68.36 15.21
CA ALA A 1108 -16.16 -68.15 14.80
C ALA A 1108 -15.40 -69.46 14.51
N ALA A 1109 -14.65 -69.47 13.41
CA ALA A 1109 -13.56 -70.41 13.18
C ALA A 1109 -12.23 -69.64 13.22
N SER A 1110 -11.31 -70.11 14.07
CA SER A 1110 -9.94 -69.62 14.28
C SER A 1110 -9.06 -69.66 13.01
N PRO A 1111 -7.94 -68.91 12.97
CA PRO A 1111 -7.17 -68.71 11.75
C PRO A 1111 -6.22 -69.88 11.47
N LEU A 1112 -6.16 -70.33 10.22
CA LEU A 1112 -5.05 -71.14 9.72
C LEU A 1112 -4.68 -70.74 8.29
N ALA A 1113 -3.37 -70.67 8.08
CA ALA A 1113 -2.64 -70.13 6.94
C ALA A 1113 -2.83 -70.84 5.58
N GLY A 1114 -2.42 -70.17 4.50
CA GLY A 1114 -2.14 -70.75 3.18
C GLY A 1114 -2.67 -69.87 2.04
N LEU A 1115 -1.89 -68.96 1.46
CA LEU A 1115 -0.94 -69.16 0.36
C LEU A 1115 -1.58 -69.72 -0.94
N PHE A 1116 -1.48 -68.90 -1.99
CA PHE A 1116 -1.68 -69.16 -3.44
C PHE A 1116 -3.10 -69.36 -4.00
N GLY A 1117 -3.47 -68.44 -4.92
CA GLY A 1117 -3.54 -68.82 -6.33
C GLY A 1117 -4.91 -68.76 -7.02
N THR A 1118 -4.95 -67.91 -8.06
CA THR A 1118 -5.71 -68.06 -9.32
C THR A 1118 -7.22 -67.73 -9.33
N LYS A 1119 -7.54 -66.58 -9.93
CA LYS A 1119 -8.67 -66.40 -10.89
C LYS A 1119 -8.55 -67.43 -12.04
N PRO A 1120 -9.56 -67.64 -12.92
CA PRO A 1120 -10.92 -67.07 -12.98
C PRO A 1120 -12.01 -68.15 -13.19
N ILE A 1121 -13.29 -67.78 -13.18
CA ILE A 1121 -14.25 -68.12 -14.25
C ILE A 1121 -15.56 -67.35 -14.04
N SER A 1122 -16.04 -66.89 -15.18
CA SER A 1122 -17.21 -66.12 -15.56
C SER A 1122 -18.57 -66.78 -15.31
N VAL A 1123 -19.61 -65.93 -15.42
CA VAL A 1123 -20.92 -66.15 -16.10
C VAL A 1123 -22.17 -66.04 -15.19
N LEU A 1124 -23.05 -65.08 -15.57
CA LEU A 1124 -24.50 -64.88 -15.29
C LEU A 1124 -24.86 -64.50 -13.84
N ASP A 1125 -25.63 -63.45 -13.54
CA ASP A 1125 -26.60 -62.63 -14.28
C ASP A 1125 -26.37 -61.12 -14.09
#